data_AF-A0A9W4JR20-F1
#
_entry.id   AF-A0A9W4JR20-F1
#
_cell.length_a   1.000
_cell.length_b   1.000
_cell.length_c   1.000
_cell.angle_alpha   90.00
_cell.angle_beta   90.00
_cell.angle_gamma   90.00
#
_symmetry.space_group_name_H-M   'P 1'
#
loop_
_entity.id
_entity.type
_entity.pdbx_description
1 polymer ?
#
loop_
_entity_poly.entity_id
_entity_poly.type
_entity_poly.pdbx_seq_one_letter_code
_entity_poly.pdbx_strand_id
1 'polypeptide(L)'
;MTSRLLPSATLGRRLLRGPVPSTLRRLAFTSTRGPVPTALQRRTFTSSKLGYQQANSPAFHSQLEDPAAAAVFSSMQSAKVVPQTLTEKIVQKYSVGLPEGKFVQSGDYVTIAPHRCMTHDNSWPVALKFMSIGASEIKDPNQVIMTLDHDVQNKTEKNLQKYQQIEDFAKLHGVEFYGAGRGIGHQLMVEEGHAWPGTLCVASDSHSNHYGGIGALGTPIVRTDASSVWATKKTWWAIPPVAKVTLTGVLPTGVTGKDLIVALCGIFGKDDVLNHAIEFTGSEETMRSLPIDYRLTIANMTTEWGALSGLFPMDDVLKSWMTAKATLGAMGLGEGDGTYKTLASQNFTHAAIEELFANPLKADKGAKYAKELYIDLASLTPYVSGPNSVKVATPLSELEAADIKVNKAYLVSCTNSRASDICAAAQVFREATEKNGGQVAKIADGVEFYIAAASIPEQRAAEEAGDWQVLLDAGATTLPAGCGPCIGLGTGLLEPGEVGISASNRNFKGRMGSKDALAYLGSPEVVAASALSGKLSGPGWYKTPEGWDGVKFGEGDGIREEDRMLTTEEALEKLLGEMDDLVADGEKRFAPEGVAEVEEPASDDALTELYPGFPESVSGEIVFCDADNVNTDGIYPGKYTYQDNVSEETMAQVVMENYDGEFAKIAKEGDILVSGYNFGCGSSREQAATAILAKKIPLVVSGSFGNIFSRNSINNALMGLEVPRLISRLRETYSNGDKALTIRTGWTLTWDVRRSRIEVQEGPNGPKWTHKVGELPPNVQEIIAKGGLEKWVKNAIGA
;
A
#
# COMPACT_ATOMS: atom_id res chain seq x y z
N MET A 1 -55.83 27.12 -41.96
CA MET A 1 -56.57 26.58 -43.12
C MET A 1 -56.54 25.06 -43.02
N THR A 2 -57.65 24.48 -42.52
CA THR A 2 -58.50 23.46 -43.19
C THR A 2 -57.83 22.07 -43.28
N SER A 3 -58.03 21.10 -42.39
CA SER A 3 -59.22 20.42 -41.81
C SER A 3 -59.52 19.05 -42.46
N ARG A 4 -59.67 18.03 -41.58
CA ARG A 4 -60.74 17.00 -41.57
C ARG A 4 -60.64 15.89 -42.65
N LEU A 5 -60.89 14.60 -42.39
CA LEU A 5 -61.86 13.93 -41.50
C LEU A 5 -61.48 12.46 -41.19
N LEU A 6 -61.91 11.99 -40.00
CA LEU A 6 -62.06 10.60 -39.54
C LEU A 6 -63.31 9.91 -40.18
N PRO A 7 -63.60 8.63 -39.86
CA PRO A 7 -64.53 8.42 -38.74
C PRO A 7 -64.17 7.29 -37.75
N SER A 8 -64.70 7.48 -36.55
CA SER A 8 -64.63 6.67 -35.33
C SER A 8 -65.75 5.62 -35.21
N ALA A 9 -65.56 4.63 -34.33
CA ALA A 9 -66.52 4.23 -33.28
C ALA A 9 -65.82 3.23 -32.32
N THR A 10 -65.40 3.62 -31.10
CA THR A 10 -66.11 3.52 -29.79
C THR A 10 -66.55 2.11 -29.38
N LEU A 11 -66.58 1.67 -28.12
CA LEU A 11 -66.02 1.99 -26.79
C LEU A 11 -66.76 0.99 -25.87
N GLY A 12 -66.09 0.34 -24.93
CA GLY A 12 -66.78 -0.56 -23.97
C GLY A 12 -65.91 -0.92 -22.79
N ARG A 13 -65.92 -0.06 -21.76
CA ARG A 13 -65.21 -0.21 -20.49
C ARG A 13 -66.00 -1.11 -19.52
N ARG A 14 -65.28 -2.06 -18.90
CA ARG A 14 -65.13 -2.29 -17.45
C ARG A 14 -66.39 -2.37 -16.56
N LEU A 15 -66.58 -3.53 -15.91
CA LEU A 15 -66.41 -3.77 -14.46
C LEU A 15 -67.20 -5.02 -14.04
N LEU A 16 -66.57 -5.93 -13.28
CA LEU A 16 -67.08 -6.43 -11.99
C LEU A 16 -66.02 -7.33 -11.32
N ARG A 17 -65.97 -7.20 -9.98
CA ARG A 17 -65.04 -7.77 -9.01
C ARG A 17 -65.38 -9.23 -8.67
N GLY A 18 -64.40 -10.03 -8.26
CA GLY A 18 -64.61 -11.31 -7.54
C GLY A 18 -63.35 -12.19 -7.48
N PRO A 19 -63.10 -12.95 -6.40
CA PRO A 19 -61.77 -13.09 -5.80
C PRO A 19 -60.94 -14.29 -6.27
N VAL A 20 -59.62 -14.14 -6.25
CA VAL A 20 -58.65 -15.24 -6.40
C VAL A 20 -58.34 -15.81 -5.00
N PRO A 21 -58.45 -17.13 -4.76
CA PRO A 21 -58.17 -17.71 -3.46
C PRO A 21 -56.67 -17.89 -3.22
N SER A 22 -56.26 -17.55 -2.00
CA SER A 22 -55.01 -17.92 -1.37
C SER A 22 -54.98 -19.42 -1.04
N THR A 23 -53.89 -20.10 -1.38
CA THR A 23 -53.49 -21.34 -0.68
C THR A 23 -51.97 -21.43 -0.57
N LEU A 24 -51.49 -21.06 0.61
CA LEU A 24 -50.26 -21.56 1.21
C LEU A 24 -50.33 -23.09 1.30
N ARG A 25 -49.32 -23.80 0.78
CA ARG A 25 -49.06 -25.20 1.14
C ARG A 25 -47.75 -25.29 1.90
N ARG A 26 -47.89 -25.48 3.22
CA ARG A 26 -46.85 -25.98 4.12
C ARG A 26 -46.46 -27.40 3.68
N LEU A 27 -45.18 -27.65 3.46
CA LEU A 27 -44.61 -28.99 3.42
C LEU A 27 -44.19 -29.36 4.84
N ALA A 28 -44.92 -30.32 5.44
CA ALA A 28 -44.57 -30.97 6.69
C ALA A 28 -43.79 -32.25 6.36
N PHE A 29 -42.56 -32.38 6.88
CA PHE A 29 -41.85 -33.65 6.89
C PHE A 29 -42.18 -34.40 8.18
N THR A 30 -42.93 -35.49 8.03
CA THR A 30 -43.26 -36.45 9.08
C THR A 30 -42.11 -37.43 9.29
N SER A 31 -41.67 -37.58 10.54
CA SER A 31 -40.73 -38.62 10.97
C SER A 31 -41.41 -40.00 10.95
N THR A 32 -40.71 -41.02 10.45
CA THR A 32 -41.09 -42.43 10.68
C THR A 32 -39.88 -43.20 11.22
N ARG A 33 -40.12 -43.97 12.28
CA ARG A 33 -39.17 -44.82 13.01
C ARG A 33 -39.40 -46.30 12.66
N GLY A 34 -38.29 -47.04 12.49
CA GLY A 34 -38.11 -48.47 12.79
C GLY A 34 -38.15 -49.44 11.59
N PRO A 35 -37.56 -50.67 11.67
CA PRO A 35 -36.90 -51.32 12.81
C PRO A 35 -35.47 -51.89 12.51
N VAL A 36 -34.81 -52.32 13.59
CA VAL A 36 -33.51 -53.03 13.66
C VAL A 36 -33.66 -54.50 13.22
N PRO A 37 -32.60 -55.13 12.67
CA PRO A 37 -32.21 -56.44 13.20
C PRO A 37 -30.73 -56.57 13.54
N THR A 38 -30.52 -57.16 14.70
CA THR A 38 -29.31 -57.69 15.33
C THR A 38 -28.83 -58.97 14.65
N ALA A 39 -27.52 -59.10 14.41
CA ALA A 39 -26.81 -60.38 14.51
C ALA A 39 -25.30 -60.17 14.73
N LEU A 40 -24.80 -60.81 15.78
CA LEU A 40 -23.41 -60.85 16.22
C LEU A 40 -22.53 -61.72 15.30
N GLN A 41 -21.24 -61.37 15.14
CA GLN A 41 -20.13 -62.18 15.66
C GLN A 41 -18.76 -61.48 15.54
N ARG A 42 -18.04 -61.45 16.66
CA ARG A 42 -16.65 -60.99 16.85
C ARG A 42 -15.65 -62.12 16.51
N ARG A 43 -14.49 -61.76 15.94
CA ARG A 43 -13.12 -62.04 16.47
C ARG A 43 -12.05 -61.44 15.51
N THR A 44 -11.35 -60.37 15.93
CA THR A 44 -9.90 -60.27 16.35
C THR A 44 -8.91 -60.34 15.17
N PHE A 45 -7.90 -59.48 14.94
CA PHE A 45 -6.92 -58.82 15.84
C PHE A 45 -6.24 -57.56 15.18
N THR A 46 -5.85 -56.61 16.05
CA THR A 46 -4.70 -55.64 16.04
C THR A 46 -4.46 -54.60 14.93
N SER A 47 -4.49 -53.32 15.32
CA SER A 47 -3.30 -52.45 15.45
C SER A 47 -3.64 -51.16 16.21
N SER A 48 -2.69 -50.69 17.02
CA SER A 48 -2.81 -49.78 18.17
C SER A 48 -2.89 -48.29 17.84
N LYS A 49 -3.85 -47.58 18.46
CA LYS A 49 -3.73 -46.17 18.87
C LYS A 49 -4.25 -46.03 20.30
N LEU A 50 -3.34 -45.82 21.24
CA LEU A 50 -3.67 -45.40 22.60
C LEU A 50 -3.57 -43.88 22.65
N GLY A 51 -4.69 -43.24 22.97
CA GLY A 51 -4.69 -41.86 23.46
C GLY A 51 -4.18 -41.81 24.89
N TYR A 52 -3.76 -40.62 25.31
CA TYR A 52 -3.65 -40.27 26.71
C TYR A 52 -4.24 -38.88 26.93
N GLN A 53 -5.39 -38.85 27.60
CA GLN A 53 -5.88 -37.71 28.35
C GLN A 53 -5.00 -37.53 29.60
N GLN A 54 -4.78 -36.25 29.92
CA GLN A 54 -4.34 -35.66 31.18
C GLN A 54 -4.19 -36.57 32.41
N ALA A 55 -3.01 -36.49 33.03
CA ALA A 55 -2.86 -36.54 34.48
C ALA A 55 -1.81 -35.51 34.91
N ASN A 56 -2.26 -34.44 35.56
CA ASN A 56 -1.44 -33.53 36.34
C ASN A 56 -1.06 -34.19 37.68
N SER A 57 0.21 -34.53 37.89
CA SER A 57 0.91 -34.41 39.19
C SER A 57 2.38 -34.85 39.12
N PRO A 58 3.25 -34.38 40.06
CA PRO A 58 4.63 -34.03 39.80
C PRO A 58 5.63 -35.13 40.20
N ALA A 59 6.51 -35.50 39.28
CA ALA A 59 7.80 -36.16 39.50
C ALA A 59 8.47 -36.16 38.12
N PHE A 60 9.60 -35.50 37.87
CA PHE A 60 10.89 -35.80 38.47
C PHE A 60 11.67 -34.51 38.73
N HIS A 61 11.84 -34.17 40.00
CA HIS A 61 12.80 -33.16 40.44
C HIS A 61 14.26 -33.67 40.38
N SER A 62 14.49 -34.91 39.93
CA SER A 62 15.81 -35.55 39.92
C SER A 62 16.44 -35.70 38.53
N GLN A 63 15.88 -35.08 37.48
CA GLN A 63 16.52 -34.99 36.15
C GLN A 63 17.05 -33.58 35.84
N LEU A 64 16.86 -32.61 36.75
CA LEU A 64 17.47 -31.28 36.70
C LEU A 64 18.83 -31.21 37.41
N GLU A 65 19.26 -32.29 38.07
CA GLU A 65 20.57 -32.38 38.74
C GLU A 65 21.67 -32.99 37.86
N ASP A 66 21.33 -33.46 36.65
CA ASP A 66 22.33 -33.88 35.66
C ASP A 66 22.74 -32.67 34.81
N PRO A 67 24.00 -32.17 34.94
CA PRO A 67 24.49 -31.04 34.17
C PRO A 67 24.43 -31.28 32.65
N ALA A 68 24.50 -32.54 32.20
CA ALA A 68 24.42 -32.88 30.79
C ALA A 68 22.98 -32.81 30.26
N ALA A 69 22.00 -33.28 31.02
CA ALA A 69 20.59 -33.17 30.67
C ALA A 69 20.10 -31.72 30.73
N ALA A 70 20.56 -30.95 31.73
CA ALA A 70 20.28 -29.53 31.87
C ALA A 70 20.96 -28.70 30.76
N ALA A 71 22.19 -29.04 30.34
CA ALA A 71 22.84 -28.39 29.20
C ALA A 71 22.15 -28.74 27.88
N VAL A 72 21.67 -29.98 27.70
CA VAL A 72 20.92 -30.38 26.50
C VAL A 72 19.54 -29.69 26.47
N PHE A 73 18.80 -29.64 27.57
CA PHE A 73 17.55 -28.87 27.66
C PHE A 73 17.75 -27.36 27.52
N SER A 74 18.80 -26.79 28.11
CA SER A 74 19.16 -25.38 27.96
C SER A 74 19.60 -25.07 26.53
N SER A 75 20.27 -25.99 25.83
CA SER A 75 20.64 -25.83 24.42
C SER A 75 19.46 -26.02 23.45
N MET A 76 18.47 -26.84 23.82
CA MET A 76 17.21 -26.99 23.07
C MET A 76 16.24 -25.82 23.31
N GLN A 77 16.37 -25.10 24.44
CA GLN A 77 15.65 -23.85 24.72
C GLN A 77 16.40 -22.59 24.27
N SER A 78 17.67 -22.68 23.83
CA SER A 78 18.47 -21.50 23.45
C SER A 78 18.40 -21.12 21.97
N ALA A 79 17.42 -21.60 21.20
CA ALA A 79 17.06 -20.87 20.00
C ALA A 79 16.52 -19.52 20.49
N LYS A 80 17.36 -18.48 20.52
CA LYS A 80 16.92 -17.11 20.78
C LYS A 80 15.77 -16.84 19.81
N VAL A 81 14.55 -16.87 20.32
CA VAL A 81 13.37 -16.45 19.56
C VAL A 81 13.59 -14.96 19.36
N VAL A 82 13.91 -14.56 18.13
CA VAL A 82 13.95 -13.14 17.75
C VAL A 82 12.51 -12.78 17.44
N PRO A 83 11.79 -12.03 18.30
CA PRO A 83 10.40 -11.72 18.05
C PRO A 83 10.28 -10.85 16.79
N GLN A 84 9.49 -11.30 15.82
CA GLN A 84 9.30 -10.60 14.55
C GLN A 84 7.90 -9.97 14.48
N THR A 85 7.83 -8.78 13.90
CA THR A 85 6.58 -8.16 13.44
C THR A 85 5.91 -9.04 12.37
N LEU A 86 4.62 -8.81 12.08
CA LEU A 86 3.93 -9.58 11.04
C LEU A 86 4.59 -9.37 9.65
N THR A 87 5.02 -8.14 9.38
CA THR A 87 5.75 -7.74 8.18
C THR A 87 7.04 -8.53 8.05
N GLU A 88 7.88 -8.56 9.08
CA GLU A 88 9.13 -9.31 9.09
C GLU A 88 8.90 -10.82 8.91
N LYS A 89 7.86 -11.40 9.54
CA LYS A 89 7.52 -12.81 9.35
C LYS A 89 7.10 -13.16 7.93
N ILE A 90 6.27 -12.31 7.32
CA ILE A 90 5.90 -12.49 5.92
C ILE A 90 7.17 -12.40 5.06
N VAL A 91 8.02 -11.42 5.29
CA VAL A 91 9.25 -11.25 4.51
C VAL A 91 10.22 -12.40 4.70
N GLN A 92 10.38 -12.90 5.93
CA GLN A 92 11.16 -14.08 6.26
C GLN A 92 10.73 -15.28 5.40
N LYS A 93 9.42 -15.51 5.28
CA LYS A 93 8.82 -16.61 4.50
C LYS A 93 9.13 -16.51 3.00
N TYR A 94 9.28 -15.30 2.47
CA TYR A 94 9.53 -15.06 1.04
C TYR A 94 10.98 -14.71 0.72
N SER A 95 11.85 -14.64 1.71
CA SER A 95 13.28 -14.39 1.55
C SER A 95 13.98 -15.62 1.01
N VAL A 96 14.96 -15.42 0.13
CA VAL A 96 15.68 -16.48 -0.58
C VAL A 96 17.17 -16.35 -0.32
N GLY A 97 17.83 -17.47 -0.02
CA GLY A 97 19.29 -17.50 0.16
C GLY A 97 19.77 -16.95 1.51
N LEU A 98 18.90 -16.89 2.52
CA LEU A 98 19.31 -16.55 3.88
C LEU A 98 20.20 -17.65 4.49
N PRO A 99 21.22 -17.29 5.29
CA PRO A 99 21.97 -18.25 6.10
C PRO A 99 21.06 -19.02 7.06
N GLU A 100 21.43 -20.26 7.38
CA GLU A 100 20.70 -21.06 8.36
C GLU A 100 20.61 -20.34 9.71
N GLY A 101 19.40 -20.24 10.26
CA GLY A 101 19.14 -19.54 11.53
C GLY A 101 19.10 -18.01 11.45
N LYS A 102 19.29 -17.38 10.28
CA LYS A 102 19.19 -15.92 10.12
C LYS A 102 17.72 -15.47 10.11
N PHE A 103 17.37 -14.68 11.12
CA PHE A 103 16.12 -13.91 11.15
C PHE A 103 16.31 -12.55 10.49
N VAL A 104 15.34 -12.16 9.67
CA VAL A 104 15.27 -10.85 9.02
C VAL A 104 14.58 -9.86 9.96
N GLN A 105 15.02 -8.61 9.89
CA GLN A 105 14.46 -7.50 10.67
C GLN A 105 14.44 -6.21 9.85
N SER A 106 13.70 -5.19 10.29
CA SER A 106 13.77 -3.84 9.72
C SER A 106 15.22 -3.38 9.53
N GLY A 107 15.51 -2.81 8.36
CA GLY A 107 16.85 -2.39 7.94
C GLY A 107 17.62 -3.46 7.15
N ASP A 108 17.26 -4.75 7.25
CA ASP A 108 17.88 -5.79 6.43
C ASP A 108 17.49 -5.61 4.95
N TYR A 109 18.43 -5.82 4.03
CA TYR A 109 18.13 -5.97 2.61
C TYR A 109 18.15 -7.44 2.24
N VAL A 110 17.04 -7.92 1.70
CA VAL A 110 16.83 -9.33 1.40
C VAL A 110 16.55 -9.53 -0.08
N THR A 111 16.96 -10.66 -0.63
CA THR A 111 16.41 -11.14 -1.90
C THR A 111 15.10 -11.84 -1.59
N ILE A 112 14.03 -11.44 -2.26
CA ILE A 112 12.69 -12.02 -2.12
C ILE A 112 12.24 -12.69 -3.42
N ALA A 113 11.41 -13.72 -3.27
CA ALA A 113 10.66 -14.33 -4.37
C ALA A 113 9.16 -14.10 -4.11
N PRO A 114 8.56 -13.00 -4.60
CA PRO A 114 7.16 -12.67 -4.30
C PRO A 114 6.19 -13.79 -4.66
N HIS A 115 5.08 -13.90 -3.94
CA HIS A 115 3.99 -14.82 -4.27
C HIS A 115 3.38 -14.52 -5.64
N ARG A 116 3.12 -13.23 -5.89
CA ARG A 116 2.62 -12.69 -7.16
C ARG A 116 3.27 -11.36 -7.48
N CYS A 117 3.33 -11.06 -8.78
CA CYS A 117 3.80 -9.82 -9.37
C CYS A 117 2.76 -9.33 -10.38
N MET A 118 2.03 -8.27 -10.01
CA MET A 118 1.03 -7.67 -10.91
C MET A 118 1.65 -6.54 -11.74
N THR A 119 1.35 -6.51 -13.03
CA THR A 119 1.56 -5.35 -13.90
C THR A 119 0.26 -5.00 -14.61
N HIS A 120 0.14 -3.73 -15.02
CA HIS A 120 -1.07 -3.22 -15.64
C HIS A 120 -0.80 -2.79 -17.09
N ASP A 121 -1.37 -1.69 -17.59
CA ASP A 121 -1.04 -1.11 -18.91
C ASP A 121 0.47 -0.89 -19.16
N ASN A 122 1.29 -0.84 -18.10
CA ASN A 122 2.74 -0.78 -18.18
C ASN A 122 3.42 -2.13 -18.49
N SER A 123 2.66 -3.22 -18.63
CA SER A 123 3.16 -4.56 -18.97
C SER A 123 3.97 -4.56 -20.27
N TRP A 124 3.56 -3.77 -21.28
CA TRP A 124 4.34 -3.67 -22.51
C TRP A 124 5.70 -2.97 -22.31
N PRO A 125 5.79 -1.80 -21.67
CA PRO A 125 7.06 -1.25 -21.22
C PRO A 125 7.94 -2.21 -20.40
N VAL A 126 7.35 -3.02 -19.50
CA VAL A 126 8.09 -4.04 -18.75
C VAL A 126 8.59 -5.15 -19.68
N ALA A 127 7.79 -5.61 -20.63
CA ALA A 127 8.17 -6.61 -21.63
C ALA A 127 9.33 -6.13 -22.51
N LEU A 128 9.31 -4.87 -22.96
CA LEU A 128 10.42 -4.27 -23.70
C LEU A 128 11.73 -4.27 -22.90
N LYS A 129 11.66 -3.95 -21.60
CA LYS A 129 12.82 -3.99 -20.71
C LYS A 129 13.30 -5.42 -20.44
N PHE A 130 12.36 -6.34 -20.22
CA PHE A 130 12.62 -7.77 -20.09
C PHE A 130 13.35 -8.34 -21.32
N MET A 131 12.94 -7.97 -22.54
CA MET A 131 13.63 -8.38 -23.77
C MET A 131 14.98 -7.67 -23.95
N SER A 132 15.10 -6.38 -23.58
CA SER A 132 16.37 -5.64 -23.70
C SER A 132 17.45 -6.14 -22.73
N ILE A 133 17.05 -6.82 -21.65
CA ILE A 133 17.97 -7.54 -20.78
C ILE A 133 18.35 -8.94 -21.28
N GLY A 134 17.93 -9.32 -22.50
CA GLY A 134 18.25 -10.60 -23.12
C GLY A 134 17.40 -11.78 -22.62
N ALA A 135 16.39 -11.51 -21.78
CA ALA A 135 15.46 -12.54 -21.34
C ALA A 135 14.44 -12.85 -22.44
N SER A 136 14.18 -14.14 -22.65
CA SER A 136 13.28 -14.64 -23.70
C SER A 136 12.12 -15.47 -23.15
N GLU A 137 12.15 -15.85 -21.88
CA GLU A 137 11.11 -16.67 -21.23
C GLU A 137 10.83 -16.16 -19.80
N ILE A 138 9.55 -15.94 -19.47
CA ILE A 138 9.14 -15.65 -18.10
C ILE A 138 9.39 -16.88 -17.23
N LYS A 139 10.21 -16.71 -16.19
CA LYS A 139 10.69 -17.81 -15.35
C LYS A 139 9.57 -18.52 -14.58
N ASP A 140 8.53 -17.79 -14.19
CA ASP A 140 7.31 -18.32 -13.55
C ASP A 140 6.04 -17.62 -14.06
N PRO A 141 5.35 -18.19 -15.04
CA PRO A 141 4.10 -17.60 -15.53
C PRO A 141 3.02 -17.48 -14.44
N ASN A 142 2.99 -18.38 -13.46
CA ASN A 142 2.00 -18.34 -12.37
C ASN A 142 2.27 -17.21 -11.36
N GLN A 143 3.50 -16.70 -11.31
CA GLN A 143 3.86 -15.57 -10.45
C GLN A 143 3.37 -14.25 -11.06
N VAL A 144 3.24 -14.17 -12.38
CA VAL A 144 2.93 -12.91 -13.08
C VAL A 144 1.44 -12.82 -13.37
N ILE A 145 0.86 -11.66 -13.09
CA ILE A 145 -0.53 -11.31 -13.44
C ILE A 145 -0.52 -10.02 -14.25
N MET A 146 -1.14 -10.01 -15.43
CA MET A 146 -1.24 -8.83 -16.29
C MET A 146 -2.69 -8.34 -16.38
N THR A 147 -2.92 -7.05 -16.12
CA THR A 147 -4.25 -6.44 -16.17
C THR A 147 -4.28 -5.22 -17.08
N LEU A 148 -5.43 -4.87 -17.65
CA LEU A 148 -5.61 -3.63 -18.42
C LEU A 148 -6.73 -2.80 -17.78
N ASP A 149 -6.38 -1.67 -17.17
CA ASP A 149 -7.29 -0.91 -16.32
C ASP A 149 -7.11 0.62 -16.38
N HIS A 150 -5.97 1.13 -16.84
CA HIS A 150 -5.71 2.58 -16.86
C HIS A 150 -6.42 3.28 -18.02
N ASP A 151 -6.14 2.87 -19.25
CA ASP A 151 -6.53 3.60 -20.47
C ASP A 151 -7.68 2.93 -21.24
N VAL A 152 -8.60 2.28 -20.52
CA VAL A 152 -9.68 1.43 -21.06
C VAL A 152 -10.58 2.15 -22.06
N GLN A 153 -10.79 3.45 -21.86
CA GLN A 153 -11.66 4.29 -22.69
C GLN A 153 -10.99 4.74 -24.00
N ASN A 154 -9.65 4.68 -24.09
CA ASN A 154 -8.92 5.10 -25.28
C ASN A 154 -8.98 4.01 -26.36
N LYS A 155 -9.75 4.28 -27.41
CA LYS A 155 -9.94 3.39 -28.56
C LYS A 155 -9.08 3.76 -29.77
N THR A 156 -8.03 4.57 -29.60
CA THR A 156 -7.08 4.87 -30.68
C THR A 156 -6.34 3.61 -31.11
N GLU A 157 -5.99 3.52 -32.39
CA GLU A 157 -5.24 2.38 -32.96
C GLU A 157 -3.95 2.09 -32.20
N LYS A 158 -3.20 3.13 -31.81
CA LYS A 158 -1.98 3.00 -31.00
C LYS A 158 -2.23 2.31 -29.65
N ASN A 159 -3.30 2.68 -28.94
CA ASN A 159 -3.60 2.06 -27.64
C ASN A 159 -4.10 0.61 -27.81
N LEU A 160 -4.93 0.36 -28.82
CA LEU A 160 -5.41 -0.98 -29.13
C LEU A 160 -4.26 -1.91 -29.54
N GLN A 161 -3.29 -1.42 -30.33
CA GLN A 161 -2.09 -2.17 -30.68
C GLN A 161 -1.26 -2.51 -29.43
N LYS A 162 -1.06 -1.56 -28.51
CA LYS A 162 -0.39 -1.82 -27.22
C LYS A 162 -1.11 -2.91 -26.42
N TYR A 163 -2.44 -2.86 -26.34
CA TYR A 163 -3.23 -3.88 -25.63
C TYR A 163 -3.12 -5.26 -26.28
N GLN A 164 -3.17 -5.32 -27.61
CA GLN A 164 -2.95 -6.57 -28.35
C GLN A 164 -1.57 -7.14 -28.07
N GLN A 165 -0.52 -6.30 -28.06
CA GLN A 165 0.84 -6.73 -27.75
C GLN A 165 0.98 -7.31 -26.35
N ILE A 166 0.32 -6.72 -25.34
CA ILE A 166 0.30 -7.27 -23.97
C ILE A 166 -0.39 -8.61 -23.94
N GLU A 167 -1.57 -8.73 -24.56
CA GLU A 167 -2.34 -9.97 -24.59
C GLU A 167 -1.59 -11.10 -25.31
N ASP A 168 -0.98 -10.81 -26.46
CA ASP A 168 -0.19 -11.78 -27.22
C ASP A 168 1.04 -12.22 -26.45
N PHE A 169 1.71 -11.30 -25.76
CA PHE A 169 2.84 -11.61 -24.88
C PHE A 169 2.42 -12.48 -23.69
N ALA A 170 1.28 -12.17 -23.06
CA ALA A 170 0.74 -12.98 -21.98
C ALA A 170 0.39 -14.40 -22.45
N LYS A 171 -0.26 -14.53 -23.61
CA LYS A 171 -0.56 -15.83 -24.25
C LYS A 171 0.70 -16.62 -24.57
N LEU A 172 1.72 -15.96 -25.14
CA LEU A 172 3.00 -16.60 -25.49
C LEU A 172 3.66 -17.24 -24.27
N HIS A 173 3.61 -16.57 -23.12
CA HIS A 173 4.23 -17.04 -21.88
C HIS A 173 3.29 -17.82 -20.95
N GLY A 174 2.02 -17.99 -21.30
CA GLY A 174 1.04 -18.63 -20.42
C GLY A 174 0.75 -17.85 -19.13
N VAL A 175 0.87 -16.52 -19.19
CA VAL A 175 0.61 -15.62 -18.06
C VAL A 175 -0.89 -15.39 -17.90
N GLU A 176 -1.33 -15.31 -16.64
CA GLU A 176 -2.70 -14.97 -16.32
C GLU A 176 -3.00 -13.51 -16.68
N PHE A 177 -3.99 -13.31 -17.56
CA PHE A 177 -4.31 -12.02 -18.16
C PHE A 177 -5.79 -11.64 -18.00
N TYR A 178 -6.03 -10.38 -17.64
CA TYR A 178 -7.35 -9.75 -17.55
C TYR A 178 -7.42 -8.55 -18.50
N GLY A 179 -8.31 -8.65 -19.50
CA GLY A 179 -8.46 -7.64 -20.55
C GLY A 179 -9.13 -6.33 -20.10
N ALA A 180 -9.09 -5.34 -21.00
CA ALA A 180 -9.61 -4.00 -20.73
C ALA A 180 -11.11 -4.02 -20.39
N GLY A 181 -11.49 -3.36 -19.30
CA GLY A 181 -12.88 -3.30 -18.83
C GLY A 181 -13.29 -4.44 -17.90
N ARG A 182 -12.39 -5.39 -17.58
CA ARG A 182 -12.68 -6.46 -16.61
C ARG A 182 -12.69 -5.94 -15.16
N GLY A 183 -11.83 -4.97 -14.83
CA GLY A 183 -11.70 -4.41 -13.50
C GLY A 183 -10.30 -3.87 -13.24
N ILE A 184 -10.13 -3.18 -12.12
CA ILE A 184 -8.87 -2.56 -11.72
C ILE A 184 -7.97 -3.61 -11.08
N GLY A 185 -6.69 -3.66 -11.47
CA GLY A 185 -5.77 -4.74 -11.14
C GLY A 185 -5.67 -5.04 -9.66
N HIS A 186 -5.68 -4.02 -8.79
CA HIS A 186 -5.67 -4.25 -7.34
C HIS A 186 -6.91 -4.96 -6.81
N GLN A 187 -8.08 -4.59 -7.33
CA GLN A 187 -9.34 -5.25 -7.02
C GLN A 187 -9.32 -6.68 -7.56
N LEU A 188 -8.85 -6.89 -8.80
CA LEU A 188 -8.71 -8.21 -9.41
C LEU A 188 -7.80 -9.13 -8.59
N MET A 189 -6.67 -8.61 -8.10
CA MET A 189 -5.74 -9.38 -7.28
C MET A 189 -6.40 -9.91 -6.00
N VAL A 190 -7.27 -9.12 -5.36
CA VAL A 190 -7.97 -9.52 -4.13
C VAL A 190 -9.20 -10.39 -4.44
N GLU A 191 -10.05 -9.98 -5.39
CA GLU A 191 -11.32 -10.65 -5.66
C GLU A 191 -11.14 -12.03 -6.28
N GLU A 192 -10.06 -12.24 -7.05
CA GLU A 192 -9.72 -13.52 -7.68
C GLU A 192 -8.84 -14.40 -6.79
N GLY A 193 -8.36 -13.90 -5.65
CA GLY A 193 -7.52 -14.68 -4.73
C GLY A 193 -6.05 -14.83 -5.17
N HIS A 194 -5.55 -13.94 -6.04
CA HIS A 194 -4.12 -13.88 -6.38
C HIS A 194 -3.30 -13.30 -5.22
N ALA A 195 -3.82 -12.24 -4.58
CA ALA A 195 -3.35 -11.82 -3.27
C ALA A 195 -4.02 -12.69 -2.20
N TRP A 196 -3.21 -13.30 -1.34
CA TRP A 196 -3.69 -14.24 -0.33
C TRP A 196 -3.15 -13.88 1.06
N PRO A 197 -3.92 -14.05 2.16
CA PRO A 197 -3.45 -13.64 3.49
C PRO A 197 -2.14 -14.35 3.89
N GLY A 198 -1.23 -13.61 4.53
CA GLY A 198 0.10 -14.11 4.91
C GLY A 198 1.07 -14.34 3.73
N THR A 199 0.79 -13.71 2.58
CA THR A 199 1.66 -13.74 1.40
C THR A 199 2.30 -12.37 1.12
N LEU A 200 3.42 -12.36 0.39
CA LEU A 200 4.07 -11.14 -0.12
C LEU A 200 3.77 -10.99 -1.60
N CYS A 201 3.07 -9.92 -1.98
CA CYS A 201 2.76 -9.59 -3.37
C CYS A 201 3.39 -8.26 -3.76
N VAL A 202 3.89 -8.19 -4.98
CA VAL A 202 4.43 -6.95 -5.55
C VAL A 202 3.58 -6.51 -6.73
N ALA A 203 3.54 -5.21 -7.01
CA ALA A 203 2.98 -4.72 -8.26
C ALA A 203 3.81 -3.57 -8.82
N SER A 204 3.87 -3.45 -10.14
CA SER A 204 4.40 -2.26 -10.80
C SER A 204 3.42 -1.08 -10.74
N ASP A 205 2.85 -0.85 -9.55
CA ASP A 205 1.88 0.19 -9.21
C ASP A 205 2.02 0.54 -7.71
N SER A 206 1.89 1.84 -7.39
CA SER A 206 2.02 2.39 -6.04
C SER A 206 0.97 1.92 -5.04
N HIS A 207 -0.22 1.50 -5.50
CA HIS A 207 -1.38 1.19 -4.66
C HIS A 207 -1.51 -0.30 -4.34
N SER A 208 -0.44 -1.08 -4.53
CA SER A 208 -0.37 -2.48 -4.09
C SER A 208 -0.50 -2.66 -2.57
N ASN A 209 -0.32 -1.59 -1.78
CA ASN A 209 -0.66 -1.57 -0.35
C ASN A 209 -2.09 -2.03 -0.09
N HIS A 210 -3.00 -1.89 -1.07
CA HIS A 210 -4.37 -2.40 -1.05
C HIS A 210 -4.48 -3.86 -0.55
N TYR A 211 -3.52 -4.72 -0.88
CA TYR A 211 -3.54 -6.13 -0.47
C TYR A 211 -3.47 -6.31 1.05
N GLY A 212 -2.91 -5.33 1.76
CA GLY A 212 -2.80 -5.38 3.21
C GLY A 212 -4.16 -5.36 3.93
N GLY A 213 -5.23 -4.92 3.27
CA GLY A 213 -6.59 -4.98 3.82
C GLY A 213 -7.10 -6.41 4.06
N ILE A 214 -6.50 -7.41 3.39
CA ILE A 214 -6.75 -8.84 3.60
C ILE A 214 -5.57 -9.56 4.27
N GLY A 215 -4.65 -8.84 4.92
CA GLY A 215 -3.50 -9.46 5.58
C GLY A 215 -2.43 -10.00 4.62
N ALA A 216 -2.42 -9.56 3.36
CA ALA A 216 -1.34 -9.85 2.40
C ALA A 216 -0.40 -8.65 2.31
N LEU A 217 0.91 -8.86 2.49
CA LEU A 217 1.89 -7.78 2.39
C LEU A 217 2.03 -7.36 0.91
N GLY A 218 1.45 -6.21 0.58
CA GLY A 218 1.58 -5.58 -0.74
C GLY A 218 2.62 -4.47 -0.71
N THR A 219 3.59 -4.50 -1.63
CA THR A 219 4.58 -3.42 -1.80
C THR A 219 4.74 -3.03 -3.26
N PRO A 220 4.87 -1.73 -3.56
CA PRO A 220 5.08 -1.27 -4.92
C PRO A 220 6.52 -1.54 -5.38
N ILE A 221 6.65 -1.82 -6.68
CA ILE A 221 7.93 -1.97 -7.37
C ILE A 221 7.91 -1.16 -8.67
N VAL A 222 9.08 -0.92 -9.27
CA VAL A 222 9.16 -0.22 -10.56
C VAL A 222 9.24 -1.19 -11.74
N ARG A 223 9.27 -0.67 -12.97
CA ARG A 223 9.28 -1.51 -14.18
C ARG A 223 10.52 -2.40 -14.25
N THR A 224 11.67 -1.89 -13.82
CA THR A 224 12.92 -2.68 -13.76
C THR A 224 12.80 -3.86 -12.80
N ASP A 225 12.28 -3.63 -11.60
CA ASP A 225 12.00 -4.71 -10.65
C ASP A 225 11.05 -5.75 -11.27
N ALA A 226 9.97 -5.33 -11.92
CA ALA A 226 9.03 -6.25 -12.55
C ALA A 226 9.72 -7.10 -13.62
N SER A 227 10.56 -6.49 -14.46
CA SER A 227 11.36 -7.24 -15.45
C SER A 227 12.35 -8.22 -14.80
N SER A 228 12.95 -7.86 -13.66
CA SER A 228 13.81 -8.75 -12.86
C SER A 228 13.02 -9.94 -12.33
N VAL A 229 11.83 -9.70 -11.78
CA VAL A 229 10.94 -10.76 -11.29
C VAL A 229 10.54 -11.69 -12.42
N TRP A 230 10.18 -11.16 -13.60
CA TRP A 230 9.82 -11.98 -14.76
C TRP A 230 10.98 -12.86 -15.23
N ALA A 231 12.21 -12.34 -15.22
CA ALA A 231 13.40 -13.06 -15.67
C ALA A 231 13.94 -14.07 -14.65
N THR A 232 13.77 -13.82 -13.35
CA THR A 232 14.49 -14.57 -12.29
C THR A 232 13.60 -15.16 -11.19
N LYS A 233 12.30 -14.84 -11.18
CA LYS A 233 11.34 -14.98 -10.07
C LYS A 233 11.60 -14.10 -8.84
N LYS A 234 12.67 -13.30 -8.86
CA LYS A 234 13.22 -12.66 -7.66
C LYS A 234 13.44 -11.16 -7.87
N THR A 235 13.41 -10.44 -6.76
CA THR A 235 13.93 -9.07 -6.66
C THR A 235 14.53 -8.86 -5.26
N TRP A 236 15.14 -7.72 -5.02
CA TRP A 236 15.61 -7.32 -3.70
C TRP A 236 14.57 -6.46 -2.98
N TRP A 237 14.59 -6.40 -1.66
CA TRP A 237 13.75 -5.50 -0.87
C TRP A 237 14.46 -5.11 0.41
N ALA A 238 14.43 -3.82 0.74
CA ALA A 238 14.85 -3.31 2.03
C ALA A 238 13.66 -3.37 2.98
N ILE A 239 13.78 -4.09 4.09
CA ILE A 239 12.70 -4.19 5.07
C ILE A 239 12.57 -2.82 5.75
N PRO A 240 11.46 -2.09 5.59
CA PRO A 240 11.32 -0.78 6.18
C PRO A 240 11.17 -0.89 7.70
N PRO A 241 11.44 0.20 8.45
CA PRO A 241 10.96 0.35 9.81
C PRO A 241 9.44 0.10 9.89
N VAL A 242 8.97 -0.62 10.91
CA VAL A 242 7.54 -0.92 11.09
C VAL A 242 6.92 0.03 12.11
N ALA A 243 5.86 0.73 11.72
CA ALA A 243 5.02 1.52 12.59
C ALA A 243 3.76 0.71 12.96
N LYS A 244 3.47 0.60 14.24
CA LYS A 244 2.24 0.01 14.76
C LYS A 244 1.18 1.10 14.93
N VAL A 245 0.01 0.90 14.34
CA VAL A 245 -1.12 1.83 14.47
C VAL A 245 -2.25 1.11 15.22
N THR A 246 -2.44 1.47 16.48
CA THR A 246 -3.47 0.91 17.36
C THR A 246 -4.77 1.69 17.19
N LEU A 247 -5.77 1.01 16.63
CA LEU A 247 -7.13 1.49 16.54
C LEU A 247 -7.84 1.14 17.85
N THR A 248 -8.47 2.13 18.48
CA THR A 248 -9.26 1.97 19.71
C THR A 248 -10.70 2.41 19.47
N GLY A 249 -11.62 2.02 20.36
CA GLY A 249 -13.05 2.34 20.19
C GLY A 249 -13.69 1.63 18.99
N VAL A 250 -14.84 2.13 18.56
CA VAL A 250 -15.67 1.57 17.48
C VAL A 250 -16.07 2.70 16.55
N LEU A 251 -16.04 2.44 15.25
CA LEU A 251 -16.37 3.45 14.23
C LEU A 251 -17.84 3.94 14.37
N PRO A 252 -18.08 5.26 14.48
CA PRO A 252 -19.43 5.80 14.57
C PRO A 252 -20.26 5.59 13.30
N THR A 253 -21.58 5.60 13.45
CA THR A 253 -22.50 5.59 12.29
C THR A 253 -22.23 6.78 11.38
N GLY A 254 -22.14 6.52 10.07
CA GLY A 254 -21.87 7.55 9.07
C GLY A 254 -20.38 7.90 8.90
N VAL A 255 -19.47 7.24 9.62
CA VAL A 255 -18.02 7.32 9.42
C VAL A 255 -17.55 6.02 8.78
N THR A 256 -16.61 6.12 7.85
CA THR A 256 -16.14 5.01 7.01
C THR A 256 -14.62 4.80 7.09
N GLY A 257 -14.14 3.71 6.47
CA GLY A 257 -12.69 3.51 6.27
C GLY A 257 -12.03 4.65 5.49
N LYS A 258 -12.76 5.34 4.61
CA LYS A 258 -12.25 6.51 3.89
C LYS A 258 -11.96 7.67 4.84
N ASP A 259 -12.87 7.93 5.76
CA ASP A 259 -12.71 9.01 6.75
C ASP A 259 -11.53 8.73 7.67
N LEU A 260 -11.37 7.48 8.13
CA LEU A 260 -10.23 7.06 8.94
C LEU A 260 -8.89 7.32 8.24
N ILE A 261 -8.72 6.88 6.98
CA ILE A 261 -7.43 7.06 6.30
C ILE A 261 -7.16 8.53 5.91
N VAL A 262 -8.19 9.30 5.58
CA VAL A 262 -8.04 10.76 5.37
C VAL A 262 -7.64 11.45 6.68
N ALA A 263 -8.27 11.08 7.80
CA ALA A 263 -7.91 11.61 9.11
C ALA A 263 -6.47 11.26 9.48
N LEU A 264 -6.04 10.00 9.30
CA LEU A 264 -4.65 9.57 9.54
C LEU A 264 -3.64 10.40 8.71
N CYS A 265 -3.89 10.57 7.40
CA CYS A 265 -3.04 11.37 6.51
C CYS A 265 -2.92 12.84 6.94
N GLY A 266 -3.99 13.43 7.47
CA GLY A 266 -4.01 14.83 7.89
C GLY A 266 -3.45 15.06 9.29
N ILE A 267 -3.85 14.21 10.24
CA ILE A 267 -3.49 14.31 11.66
C ILE A 267 -2.01 14.00 11.86
N PHE A 268 -1.53 12.89 11.29
CA PHE A 268 -0.12 12.50 11.25
C PHE A 268 0.54 12.99 9.95
N GLY A 269 0.27 14.24 9.58
CA GLY A 269 0.66 14.84 8.30
C GLY A 269 2.12 15.30 8.23
N LYS A 270 2.90 15.14 9.31
CA LYS A 270 4.30 15.59 9.42
C LYS A 270 5.29 14.48 9.03
N ASP A 271 4.90 13.65 8.08
CA ASP A 271 5.70 12.52 7.57
C ASP A 271 6.04 11.50 8.66
N ASP A 272 5.15 11.35 9.66
CA ASP A 272 5.36 10.51 10.83
C ASP A 272 5.65 9.04 10.49
N VAL A 273 5.08 8.54 9.39
CA VAL A 273 5.24 7.16 8.90
C VAL A 273 5.85 7.11 7.50
N LEU A 274 6.50 8.19 7.05
CA LEU A 274 7.18 8.21 5.76
C LEU A 274 8.19 7.06 5.70
N ASN A 275 8.13 6.27 4.62
CA ASN A 275 8.96 5.09 4.38
C ASN A 275 8.82 3.96 5.42
N HIS A 276 7.77 3.95 6.25
CA HIS A 276 7.47 2.84 7.16
C HIS A 276 6.58 1.79 6.50
N ALA A 277 6.63 0.55 6.96
CA ALA A 277 5.49 -0.36 6.86
C ALA A 277 4.54 -0.09 8.02
N ILE A 278 3.23 -0.16 7.79
CA ILE A 278 2.23 0.01 8.85
C ILE A 278 1.61 -1.35 9.19
N GLU A 279 1.52 -1.66 10.48
CA GLU A 279 0.69 -2.73 11.01
C GLU A 279 -0.46 -2.15 11.82
N PHE A 280 -1.69 -2.34 11.33
CA PHE A 280 -2.89 -1.97 12.06
C PHE A 280 -3.23 -3.04 13.10
N THR A 281 -3.63 -2.61 14.28
CA THR A 281 -4.08 -3.48 15.36
C THR A 281 -5.20 -2.84 16.16
N GLY A 282 -5.82 -3.60 17.05
CA GLY A 282 -6.91 -3.15 17.91
C GLY A 282 -7.68 -4.33 18.49
N SER A 283 -8.63 -4.02 19.38
CA SER A 283 -9.47 -5.05 19.99
C SER A 283 -10.32 -5.79 18.96
N GLU A 284 -10.81 -6.98 19.30
CA GLU A 284 -11.71 -7.74 18.43
C GLU A 284 -12.98 -6.94 18.10
N GLU A 285 -13.52 -6.21 19.08
CA GLU A 285 -14.67 -5.32 18.89
C GLU A 285 -14.35 -4.18 17.91
N THR A 286 -13.19 -3.54 18.07
CA THR A 286 -12.72 -2.49 17.15
C THR A 286 -12.59 -3.03 15.73
N MET A 287 -11.94 -4.17 15.55
CA MET A 287 -11.72 -4.77 14.23
C MET A 287 -13.03 -5.20 13.54
N ARG A 288 -14.05 -5.63 14.31
CA ARG A 288 -15.39 -5.95 13.79
C ARG A 288 -16.11 -4.72 13.21
N SER A 289 -15.76 -3.51 13.66
CA SER A 289 -16.32 -2.26 13.11
C SER A 289 -15.71 -1.84 11.76
N LEU A 290 -14.70 -2.58 11.28
CA LEU A 290 -13.99 -2.32 10.02
C LEU A 290 -14.17 -3.50 9.05
N PRO A 291 -15.24 -3.52 8.24
CA PRO A 291 -15.42 -4.51 7.18
C PRO A 291 -14.23 -4.55 6.21
N ILE A 292 -14.05 -5.66 5.50
CA ILE A 292 -12.91 -5.82 4.58
C ILE A 292 -12.82 -4.70 3.54
N ASP A 293 -13.93 -4.22 3.01
CA ASP A 293 -13.91 -3.11 2.04
C ASP A 293 -13.34 -1.81 2.64
N TYR A 294 -13.57 -1.55 3.93
CA TYR A 294 -12.97 -0.42 4.64
C TYR A 294 -11.47 -0.65 4.84
N ARG A 295 -11.06 -1.86 5.21
CA ARG A 295 -9.64 -2.22 5.36
C ARG A 295 -8.89 -2.07 4.03
N LEU A 296 -9.50 -2.48 2.92
CA LEU A 296 -8.97 -2.30 1.57
C LEU A 296 -8.82 -0.83 1.20
N THR A 297 -9.78 0.03 1.56
CA THR A 297 -9.68 1.49 1.40
C THR A 297 -8.52 2.08 2.22
N ILE A 298 -8.44 1.72 3.51
CA ILE A 298 -7.40 2.21 4.43
C ILE A 298 -6.01 1.75 3.95
N ALA A 299 -5.87 0.46 3.67
CA ALA A 299 -4.62 -0.14 3.18
C ALA A 299 -4.17 0.51 1.86
N ASN A 300 -5.09 0.72 0.90
CA ASN A 300 -4.81 1.41 -0.36
C ASN A 300 -4.20 2.79 -0.15
N MET A 301 -4.83 3.62 0.69
CA MET A 301 -4.43 5.01 0.88
C MET A 301 -3.29 5.22 1.89
N THR A 302 -2.74 4.15 2.49
CA THR A 302 -1.47 4.26 3.23
C THR A 302 -0.32 4.74 2.34
N THR A 303 -0.41 4.50 1.03
CA THR A 303 0.49 5.09 0.02
C THR A 303 0.51 6.62 0.08
N GLU A 304 -0.65 7.25 0.25
CA GLU A 304 -0.77 8.70 0.34
C GLU A 304 -0.32 9.27 1.70
N TRP A 305 -0.34 8.43 2.75
CA TRP A 305 0.26 8.76 4.04
C TRP A 305 1.80 8.70 4.02
N GLY A 306 2.38 8.10 2.97
CA GLY A 306 3.83 7.96 2.79
C GLY A 306 4.40 6.61 3.22
N ALA A 307 3.53 5.65 3.58
CA ALA A 307 3.94 4.31 3.97
C ALA A 307 4.11 3.37 2.77
N LEU A 308 4.96 2.35 2.95
CA LEU A 308 5.31 1.36 1.92
C LEU A 308 4.36 0.17 1.89
N SER A 309 3.62 -0.04 2.96
CA SER A 309 2.55 -1.03 3.08
C SER A 309 1.63 -0.64 4.25
N GLY A 310 0.40 -1.14 4.23
CA GLY A 310 -0.54 -1.00 5.35
C GLY A 310 -1.29 -2.31 5.59
N LEU A 311 -0.88 -3.04 6.63
CA LEU A 311 -1.25 -4.44 6.85
C LEU A 311 -2.25 -4.58 8.00
N PHE A 312 -3.41 -5.18 7.70
CA PHE A 312 -4.40 -5.58 8.71
C PHE A 312 -4.15 -7.02 9.18
N PRO A 313 -4.59 -7.39 10.39
CA PRO A 313 -4.40 -8.73 10.92
C PRO A 313 -5.30 -9.77 10.23
N MET A 314 -4.86 -11.03 10.26
CA MET A 314 -5.70 -12.19 9.93
C MET A 314 -6.63 -12.50 11.11
N ASP A 315 -7.86 -12.01 11.04
CA ASP A 315 -8.87 -12.11 12.09
C ASP A 315 -10.18 -12.75 11.60
N ASP A 316 -11.18 -12.83 12.49
CA ASP A 316 -12.45 -13.47 12.19
C ASP A 316 -13.32 -12.70 11.18
N VAL A 317 -13.10 -11.38 11.02
CA VAL A 317 -13.76 -10.59 9.98
C VAL A 317 -13.26 -11.03 8.60
N LEU A 318 -11.95 -11.17 8.44
CA LEU A 318 -11.35 -11.71 7.22
C LEU A 318 -11.78 -13.14 6.96
N LYS A 319 -11.75 -14.00 7.98
CA LYS A 319 -12.20 -15.39 7.87
C LYS A 319 -13.64 -15.47 7.38
N SER A 320 -14.53 -14.67 7.96
CA SER A 320 -15.95 -14.64 7.59
C SER A 320 -16.15 -14.17 6.15
N TRP A 321 -15.45 -13.12 5.73
CA TRP A 321 -15.49 -12.61 4.36
C TRP A 321 -14.99 -13.63 3.32
N MET A 322 -13.87 -14.31 3.60
CA MET A 322 -13.36 -15.37 2.72
C MET A 322 -14.31 -16.58 2.68
N THR A 323 -14.86 -16.97 3.83
CA THR A 323 -15.82 -18.09 3.91
C THR A 323 -17.10 -17.80 3.13
N ALA A 324 -17.57 -16.55 3.14
CA ALA A 324 -18.69 -16.11 2.32
C ALA A 324 -18.38 -16.27 0.82
N LYS A 325 -17.19 -15.87 0.36
CA LYS A 325 -16.75 -16.08 -1.03
C LYS A 325 -16.70 -17.57 -1.41
N ALA A 326 -16.12 -18.41 -0.56
CA ALA A 326 -16.08 -19.85 -0.80
C ALA A 326 -17.49 -20.47 -0.85
N THR A 327 -18.40 -19.98 -0.01
CA THR A 327 -19.81 -20.43 -0.03
C THR A 327 -20.51 -20.02 -1.32
N LEU A 328 -20.33 -18.78 -1.79
CA LEU A 328 -20.87 -18.33 -3.07
C LEU A 328 -20.32 -19.16 -4.24
N GLY A 329 -19.02 -19.43 -4.24
CA GLY A 329 -18.38 -20.31 -5.22
C GLY A 329 -18.96 -21.72 -5.21
N ALA A 330 -19.06 -22.35 -4.04
CA ALA A 330 -19.63 -23.69 -3.89
C ALA A 330 -21.11 -23.80 -4.28
N MET A 331 -21.86 -22.69 -4.21
CA MET A 331 -23.25 -22.60 -4.66
C MET A 331 -23.39 -22.31 -6.16
N GLY A 332 -22.29 -22.09 -6.89
CA GLY A 332 -22.32 -21.66 -8.29
C GLY A 332 -22.83 -20.22 -8.48
N LEU A 333 -22.92 -19.43 -7.41
CA LEU A 333 -23.40 -18.05 -7.42
C LEU A 333 -22.28 -17.03 -7.62
N GLY A 334 -21.01 -17.49 -7.59
CA GLY A 334 -19.82 -16.68 -7.86
C GLY A 334 -19.11 -17.05 -9.17
N GLU A 335 -19.62 -18.03 -9.92
CA GLU A 335 -19.09 -18.37 -11.24
C GLU A 335 -19.64 -17.36 -12.25
N GLY A 336 -18.77 -16.69 -13.01
CA GLY A 336 -19.22 -15.78 -14.07
C GLY A 336 -20.20 -16.49 -15.00
N ASP A 337 -21.23 -15.81 -15.48
CA ASP A 337 -22.23 -16.35 -16.42
C ASP A 337 -21.67 -16.61 -17.85
N GLY A 338 -20.35 -16.75 -17.98
CA GLY A 338 -19.62 -16.84 -19.24
C GLY A 338 -19.29 -15.49 -19.87
N THR A 339 -19.76 -14.35 -19.35
CA THR A 339 -19.44 -13.01 -19.90
C THR A 339 -18.06 -12.50 -19.49
N TYR A 340 -17.49 -13.03 -18.41
CA TYR A 340 -16.15 -12.68 -17.95
C TYR A 340 -15.45 -13.89 -17.31
N LYS A 341 -14.12 -13.84 -17.32
CA LYS A 341 -13.26 -14.83 -16.65
C LYS A 341 -13.16 -14.53 -15.15
N THR A 342 -13.30 -15.57 -14.33
CA THR A 342 -13.00 -15.55 -12.89
C THR A 342 -12.39 -16.87 -12.43
N LEU A 343 -11.49 -16.79 -11.46
CA LEU A 343 -10.84 -17.89 -10.74
C LEU A 343 -11.27 -17.93 -9.27
N ALA A 344 -12.12 -17.02 -8.82
CA ALA A 344 -12.52 -16.87 -7.42
C ALA A 344 -13.06 -18.18 -6.81
N SER A 345 -13.94 -18.93 -7.51
CA SER A 345 -14.46 -20.20 -6.99
C SER A 345 -13.41 -21.31 -6.90
N GLN A 346 -12.33 -21.21 -7.67
CA GLN A 346 -11.21 -22.15 -7.65
C GLN A 346 -10.24 -21.82 -6.51
N ASN A 347 -10.03 -20.53 -6.26
CA ASN A 347 -9.05 -20.06 -5.27
C ASN A 347 -9.65 -19.95 -3.86
N PHE A 348 -10.89 -19.49 -3.72
CA PHE A 348 -11.61 -19.45 -2.44
C PHE A 348 -12.35 -20.77 -2.20
N THR A 349 -11.68 -21.73 -1.57
CA THR A 349 -12.30 -22.99 -1.12
C THR A 349 -12.38 -23.04 0.40
N HIS A 350 -13.42 -23.69 0.95
CA HIS A 350 -13.51 -23.88 2.41
C HIS A 350 -12.27 -24.57 2.98
N ALA A 351 -11.72 -25.56 2.28
CA ALA A 351 -10.51 -26.26 2.69
C ALA A 351 -9.29 -25.33 2.79
N ALA A 352 -9.04 -24.50 1.78
CA ALA A 352 -7.93 -23.55 1.80
C ALA A 352 -8.06 -22.50 2.93
N ILE A 353 -9.29 -22.07 3.22
CA ILE A 353 -9.58 -21.12 4.30
C ILE A 353 -9.42 -21.78 5.67
N GLU A 354 -9.90 -23.00 5.85
CA GLU A 354 -9.71 -23.76 7.09
C GLU A 354 -8.22 -23.99 7.38
N GLU A 355 -7.43 -24.33 6.36
CA GLU A 355 -5.98 -24.47 6.47
C GLU A 355 -5.31 -23.15 6.89
N LEU A 356 -5.64 -22.05 6.19
CA LEU A 356 -5.09 -20.72 6.49
C LEU A 356 -5.34 -20.29 7.94
N PHE A 357 -6.56 -20.49 8.44
CA PHE A 357 -6.96 -20.06 9.78
C PHE A 357 -6.72 -21.10 10.88
N ALA A 358 -6.17 -22.28 10.56
CA ALA A 358 -5.70 -23.24 11.57
C ALA A 358 -4.47 -22.72 12.31
N ASN A 359 -3.59 -21.97 11.63
CA ASN A 359 -2.43 -21.32 12.21
C ASN A 359 -2.14 -19.98 11.51
N PRO A 360 -2.95 -18.94 11.75
CA PRO A 360 -2.80 -17.65 11.08
C PRO A 360 -1.49 -16.98 11.50
N LEU A 361 -0.78 -16.40 10.53
CA LEU A 361 0.43 -15.62 10.81
C LEU A 361 0.05 -14.37 11.64
N LYS A 362 0.78 -14.13 12.72
CA LYS A 362 0.60 -12.97 13.61
C LYS A 362 1.97 -12.45 14.02
N ALA A 363 2.09 -11.17 14.36
CA ALA A 363 3.30 -10.66 15.00
C ALA A 363 3.61 -11.46 16.27
N ASP A 364 4.90 -11.65 16.57
CA ASP A 364 5.32 -12.27 17.83
C ASP A 364 5.04 -11.36 19.02
N LYS A 365 4.80 -11.98 20.17
CA LYS A 365 4.82 -11.25 21.43
C LYS A 365 6.24 -10.71 21.66
N GLY A 366 6.34 -9.40 21.94
CA GLY A 366 7.61 -8.71 22.12
C GLY A 366 8.30 -8.25 20.82
N ALA A 367 7.62 -8.33 19.66
CA ALA A 367 8.11 -7.72 18.42
C ALA A 367 8.36 -6.21 18.61
N LYS A 368 9.50 -5.72 18.11
CA LYS A 368 9.90 -4.32 18.24
C LYS A 368 9.33 -3.50 17.08
N TYR A 369 8.71 -2.37 17.39
CA TYR A 369 8.21 -1.42 16.41
C TYR A 369 9.04 -0.14 16.46
N ALA A 370 9.33 0.43 15.29
CA ALA A 370 10.08 1.69 15.19
C ALA A 370 9.25 2.88 15.68
N LYS A 371 7.92 2.76 15.61
CA LYS A 371 6.96 3.77 16.06
C LYS A 371 5.67 3.11 16.49
N GLU A 372 5.04 3.64 17.53
CA GLU A 372 3.71 3.25 17.96
C GLU A 372 2.81 4.49 17.97
N LEU A 373 1.69 4.39 17.26
CA LEU A 373 0.67 5.43 17.16
C LEU A 373 -0.68 4.85 17.56
N TYR A 374 -1.58 5.70 18.03
CA TYR A 374 -2.97 5.31 18.25
C TYR A 374 -3.96 6.36 17.74
N ILE A 375 -5.17 5.90 17.44
CA ILE A 375 -6.33 6.73 17.13
C ILE A 375 -7.61 6.09 17.72
N ASP A 376 -8.46 6.92 18.32
CA ASP A 376 -9.78 6.52 18.82
C ASP A 376 -10.82 6.67 17.73
N LEU A 377 -11.31 5.55 17.20
CA LEU A 377 -12.32 5.53 16.16
C LEU A 377 -13.61 6.21 16.60
N ALA A 378 -13.99 6.12 17.88
CA ALA A 378 -15.23 6.71 18.38
C ALA A 378 -15.21 8.25 18.37
N SER A 379 -14.02 8.83 18.28
CA SER A 379 -13.82 10.29 18.16
C SER A 379 -13.79 10.79 16.72
N LEU A 380 -13.84 9.90 15.72
CA LEU A 380 -13.83 10.28 14.32
C LEU A 380 -15.18 10.87 13.87
N THR A 381 -15.08 11.74 12.88
CA THR A 381 -16.18 12.37 12.15
C THR A 381 -15.97 12.13 10.65
N PRO A 382 -16.96 12.35 9.77
CA PRO A 382 -16.70 12.32 8.34
C PRO A 382 -15.64 13.35 7.95
N TYR A 383 -14.71 12.96 7.08
CA TYR A 383 -13.57 13.77 6.64
C TYR A 383 -13.53 13.86 5.12
N VAL A 384 -13.10 15.02 4.63
CA VAL A 384 -12.81 15.24 3.23
C VAL A 384 -11.38 15.74 3.10
N SER A 385 -10.69 15.23 2.10
CA SER A 385 -9.35 15.68 1.77
C SER A 385 -9.39 16.71 0.63
N GLY A 386 -8.69 17.83 0.78
CA GLY A 386 -8.47 18.82 -0.27
C GLY A 386 -8.79 20.26 0.13
N PRO A 387 -8.64 21.21 -0.82
CA PRO A 387 -8.38 20.93 -2.24
C PRO A 387 -6.92 20.58 -2.53
N ASN A 388 -6.70 19.79 -3.57
CA ASN A 388 -5.43 19.59 -4.27
C ASN A 388 -4.23 19.03 -3.47
N SER A 389 -4.47 18.52 -2.27
CA SER A 389 -3.48 17.80 -1.46
C SER A 389 -4.18 16.80 -0.57
N VAL A 390 -3.65 15.57 -0.51
CA VAL A 390 -4.20 14.52 0.34
C VAL A 390 -4.03 14.81 1.84
N LYS A 391 -2.98 15.57 2.18
CA LYS A 391 -2.63 15.96 3.55
C LYS A 391 -3.51 17.07 4.12
N VAL A 392 -4.29 17.75 3.27
CA VAL A 392 -5.29 18.72 3.75
C VAL A 392 -6.54 17.91 4.09
N ALA A 393 -6.73 17.57 5.36
CA ALA A 393 -7.89 16.82 5.84
C ALA A 393 -8.77 17.73 6.70
N THR A 394 -10.01 17.91 6.29
CA THR A 394 -10.97 18.81 6.95
C THR A 394 -12.22 18.03 7.35
N PRO A 395 -12.74 18.21 8.58
CA PRO A 395 -14.05 17.68 8.94
C PRO A 395 -15.13 18.13 7.95
N LEU A 396 -15.99 17.21 7.54
CA LEU A 396 -17.02 17.50 6.53
C LEU A 396 -17.95 18.65 6.95
N SER A 397 -18.28 18.75 8.24
CA SER A 397 -19.14 19.82 8.78
C SER A 397 -18.60 21.23 8.52
N GLU A 398 -17.28 21.40 8.48
CA GLU A 398 -16.67 22.69 8.17
C GLU A 398 -16.80 23.03 6.67
N LEU A 399 -16.63 22.02 5.80
CA LEU A 399 -16.76 22.20 4.36
C LEU A 399 -18.22 22.41 3.93
N GLU A 400 -19.17 21.78 4.63
CA GLU A 400 -20.60 22.03 4.45
C GLU A 400 -20.97 23.49 4.76
N ALA A 401 -20.38 24.04 5.83
CA ALA A 401 -20.56 25.44 6.21
C ALA A 401 -19.93 26.42 5.20
N ALA A 402 -18.90 25.99 4.46
CA ALA A 402 -18.24 26.80 3.44
C ALA A 402 -19.02 26.91 2.11
N ASP A 403 -20.11 26.16 1.93
CA ASP A 403 -21.01 26.21 0.77
C ASP A 403 -20.29 26.09 -0.59
N ILE A 404 -19.28 25.22 -0.66
CA ILE A 404 -18.43 25.05 -1.83
C ILE A 404 -19.19 24.29 -2.93
N LYS A 405 -19.47 24.96 -4.05
CA LYS A 405 -20.14 24.36 -5.21
C LYS A 405 -19.28 23.26 -5.85
N VAL A 406 -19.95 22.22 -6.34
CA VAL A 406 -19.34 21.09 -7.04
C VAL A 406 -19.81 21.08 -8.48
N ASN A 407 -18.90 20.84 -9.41
CA ASN A 407 -19.22 20.67 -10.84
C ASN A 407 -19.25 19.19 -11.22
N LYS A 408 -18.34 18.39 -10.66
CA LYS A 408 -18.22 16.97 -11.01
C LYS A 408 -18.04 16.09 -9.78
N ALA A 409 -18.72 14.96 -9.78
CA ALA A 409 -18.61 13.92 -8.76
C ALA A 409 -18.15 12.61 -9.40
N TYR A 410 -17.34 11.83 -8.69
CA TYR A 410 -16.76 10.59 -9.22
C TYR A 410 -16.78 9.46 -8.19
N LEU A 411 -17.60 8.44 -8.44
CA LEU A 411 -17.58 7.17 -7.72
C LEU A 411 -16.84 6.14 -8.56
N VAL A 412 -15.52 6.15 -8.42
CA VAL A 412 -14.58 5.36 -9.22
C VAL A 412 -13.34 4.99 -8.40
N SER A 413 -12.55 4.08 -8.96
CA SER A 413 -11.23 3.61 -8.55
C SER A 413 -11.19 2.37 -7.64
N CYS A 414 -10.00 1.81 -7.49
CA CYS A 414 -9.72 0.68 -6.59
C CYS A 414 -9.88 1.05 -5.11
N THR A 415 -9.87 2.33 -4.77
CA THR A 415 -9.99 2.82 -3.39
C THR A 415 -11.41 2.64 -2.87
N ASN A 416 -12.41 3.07 -3.64
CA ASN A 416 -13.82 2.96 -3.32
C ASN A 416 -14.64 2.94 -4.62
N SER A 417 -15.15 1.75 -4.97
CA SER A 417 -16.14 1.52 -6.03
C SER A 417 -16.58 0.05 -6.07
N ARG A 418 -16.58 -0.61 -4.91
CA ARG A 418 -17.13 -1.96 -4.74
C ARG A 418 -18.65 -1.87 -4.63
N ALA A 419 -19.34 -3.00 -4.68
CA ALA A 419 -20.80 -3.05 -4.56
C ALA A 419 -21.28 -2.40 -3.26
N SER A 420 -20.54 -2.54 -2.16
CA SER A 420 -20.85 -1.86 -0.89
C SER A 420 -20.74 -0.33 -0.99
N ASP A 421 -19.73 0.21 -1.68
CA ASP A 421 -19.55 1.64 -1.92
C ASP A 421 -20.68 2.20 -2.81
N ILE A 422 -21.06 1.46 -3.85
CA ILE A 422 -22.17 1.81 -4.75
C ILE A 422 -23.50 1.77 -4.00
N CYS A 423 -23.70 0.78 -3.12
CA CYS A 423 -24.88 0.69 -2.27
C CYS A 423 -25.00 1.91 -1.33
N ALA A 424 -23.91 2.31 -0.67
CA ALA A 424 -23.88 3.49 0.18
C ALA A 424 -24.23 4.76 -0.60
N ALA A 425 -23.65 4.94 -1.80
CA ALA A 425 -23.99 6.05 -2.68
C ALA A 425 -25.47 6.03 -3.11
N ALA A 426 -26.00 4.87 -3.50
CA ALA A 426 -27.39 4.70 -3.90
C ALA A 426 -28.36 4.97 -2.75
N GLN A 427 -28.00 4.60 -1.51
CA GLN A 427 -28.81 4.85 -0.32
C GLN A 427 -29.08 6.35 -0.12
N VAL A 428 -28.12 7.22 -0.41
CA VAL A 428 -28.31 8.68 -0.36
C VAL A 428 -29.47 9.12 -1.27
N PHE A 429 -29.52 8.63 -2.50
CA PHE A 429 -30.59 8.96 -3.46
C PHE A 429 -31.92 8.29 -3.09
N ARG A 430 -31.91 7.08 -2.51
CA ARG A 430 -33.14 6.44 -2.01
C ARG A 430 -33.76 7.24 -0.88
N GLU A 431 -32.99 7.60 0.13
CA GLU A 431 -33.48 8.38 1.26
C GLU A 431 -33.98 9.77 0.82
N ALA A 432 -33.31 10.40 -0.15
CA ALA A 432 -33.78 11.65 -0.75
C ALA A 432 -35.09 11.47 -1.53
N THR A 433 -35.24 10.37 -2.25
CA THR A 433 -36.48 10.01 -2.97
C THR A 433 -37.64 9.80 -2.00
N GLU A 434 -37.40 9.09 -0.90
CA GLU A 434 -38.39 8.88 0.16
C GLU A 434 -38.82 10.21 0.82
N LYS A 435 -37.86 11.07 1.16
CA LYS A 435 -38.12 12.42 1.71
C LYS A 435 -38.92 13.29 0.73
N ASN A 436 -38.78 13.07 -0.57
CA ASN A 436 -39.51 13.76 -1.64
C ASN A 436 -40.83 13.08 -2.05
N GLY A 437 -41.44 12.28 -1.16
CA GLY A 437 -42.74 11.66 -1.41
C GLY A 437 -42.71 10.58 -2.49
N GLY A 438 -41.55 9.96 -2.72
CA GLY A 438 -41.34 8.89 -3.70
C GLY A 438 -40.97 9.39 -5.10
N GLN A 439 -40.80 10.70 -5.30
CA GLN A 439 -40.25 11.23 -6.55
C GLN A 439 -38.74 10.99 -6.61
N VAL A 440 -38.29 10.32 -7.67
CA VAL A 440 -36.86 9.99 -7.89
C VAL A 440 -36.00 11.24 -7.74
N ALA A 441 -35.11 11.23 -6.75
CA ALA A 441 -34.12 12.26 -6.53
C ALA A 441 -33.15 12.30 -7.72
N LYS A 442 -32.84 13.51 -8.19
CA LYS A 442 -31.95 13.75 -9.32
C LYS A 442 -30.69 14.46 -8.85
N ILE A 443 -29.58 14.19 -9.54
CA ILE A 443 -28.35 14.97 -9.42
C ILE A 443 -28.68 16.46 -9.65
N ALA A 444 -28.00 17.35 -8.93
CA ALA A 444 -28.25 18.78 -9.01
C ALA A 444 -27.96 19.35 -10.40
N ASP A 445 -28.70 20.39 -10.79
CA ASP A 445 -28.52 21.07 -12.08
C ASP A 445 -27.09 21.61 -12.23
N GLY A 446 -26.43 21.26 -13.34
CA GLY A 446 -25.06 21.68 -13.62
C GLY A 446 -23.97 20.81 -13.00
N VAL A 447 -24.34 19.69 -12.36
CA VAL A 447 -23.40 18.70 -11.84
C VAL A 447 -23.37 17.47 -12.74
N GLU A 448 -22.17 16.95 -13.02
CA GLU A 448 -21.99 15.65 -13.67
C GLU A 448 -21.51 14.61 -12.65
N PHE A 449 -22.21 13.48 -12.54
CA PHE A 449 -21.82 12.38 -11.66
C PHE A 449 -21.40 11.16 -12.47
N TYR A 450 -20.15 10.76 -12.36
CA TYR A 450 -19.57 9.62 -13.07
C TYR A 450 -19.39 8.42 -12.15
N ILE A 451 -19.82 7.24 -12.60
CA ILE A 451 -19.72 5.98 -11.84
C ILE A 451 -19.03 4.89 -12.67
N ALA A 452 -18.09 4.16 -12.08
CA ALA A 452 -17.51 2.93 -12.63
C ALA A 452 -17.19 1.98 -11.48
N ALA A 453 -17.72 0.76 -11.53
CA ALA A 453 -17.40 -0.25 -10.53
C ALA A 453 -15.91 -0.64 -10.60
N ALA A 454 -15.38 -1.11 -9.47
CA ALA A 454 -14.00 -1.56 -9.35
C ALA A 454 -13.73 -2.80 -10.25
N SER A 455 -14.76 -3.59 -10.55
CA SER A 455 -14.72 -4.74 -11.45
C SER A 455 -16.11 -5.11 -11.97
N ILE A 456 -16.19 -5.99 -12.97
CA ILE A 456 -17.46 -6.52 -13.48
C ILE A 456 -18.28 -7.28 -12.41
N PRO A 457 -17.70 -8.17 -11.58
CA PRO A 457 -18.42 -8.75 -10.45
C PRO A 457 -19.07 -7.72 -9.51
N GLU A 458 -18.33 -6.66 -9.16
CA GLU A 458 -18.85 -5.60 -8.28
C GLU A 458 -19.97 -4.81 -8.95
N GLN A 459 -19.85 -4.53 -10.25
CA GLN A 459 -20.92 -3.88 -11.01
C GLN A 459 -22.20 -4.72 -10.99
N ARG A 460 -22.08 -6.02 -11.27
CA ARG A 460 -23.23 -6.93 -11.31
C ARG A 460 -23.90 -7.06 -9.96
N ALA A 461 -23.13 -7.19 -8.89
CA ALA A 461 -23.68 -7.21 -7.55
C ALA A 461 -24.50 -5.95 -7.26
N ALA A 462 -24.02 -4.77 -7.69
CA ALA A 462 -24.78 -3.52 -7.58
C ALA A 462 -26.00 -3.45 -8.51
N GLU A 463 -25.94 -4.02 -9.72
CA GLU A 463 -27.06 -4.13 -10.65
C GLU A 463 -28.15 -5.05 -10.11
N GLU A 464 -27.78 -6.22 -9.58
CA GLU A 464 -28.68 -7.22 -8.99
C GLU A 464 -29.36 -6.69 -7.72
N ALA A 465 -28.64 -5.91 -6.91
CA ALA A 465 -29.20 -5.21 -5.75
C ALA A 465 -30.09 -4.01 -6.14
N GLY A 466 -30.06 -3.59 -7.41
CA GLY A 466 -30.75 -2.40 -7.92
C GLY A 466 -30.08 -1.08 -7.51
N ASP A 467 -28.92 -1.12 -6.85
CA ASP A 467 -28.13 0.06 -6.46
C ASP A 467 -27.64 0.82 -7.69
N TRP A 468 -27.15 0.09 -8.70
CA TRP A 468 -26.68 0.68 -9.94
C TRP A 468 -27.80 1.48 -10.64
N GLN A 469 -28.99 0.88 -10.74
CA GLN A 469 -30.14 1.51 -11.40
C GLN A 469 -30.60 2.77 -10.67
N VAL A 470 -30.54 2.82 -9.34
CA VAL A 470 -30.86 4.04 -8.57
C VAL A 470 -29.97 5.21 -8.99
N LEU A 471 -28.67 4.97 -9.19
CA LEU A 471 -27.73 6.01 -9.61
C LEU A 471 -27.97 6.44 -11.06
N LEU A 472 -28.27 5.50 -11.96
CA LEU A 472 -28.64 5.83 -13.35
C LEU A 472 -29.93 6.64 -13.42
N ASP A 473 -30.94 6.24 -12.63
CA ASP A 473 -32.21 6.95 -12.54
C ASP A 473 -32.02 8.35 -11.95
N ALA A 474 -31.03 8.55 -11.08
CA ALA A 474 -30.66 9.88 -10.59
C ALA A 474 -29.95 10.76 -11.65
N GLY A 475 -29.45 10.16 -12.74
CA GLY A 475 -28.79 10.82 -13.87
C GLY A 475 -27.28 10.56 -13.96
N ALA A 476 -26.74 9.58 -13.23
CA ALA A 476 -25.31 9.28 -13.27
C ALA A 476 -24.88 8.72 -14.63
N THR A 477 -23.65 9.05 -15.04
CA THR A 477 -23.03 8.57 -16.27
C THR A 477 -22.09 7.41 -15.98
N THR A 478 -22.29 6.28 -16.65
CA THR A 478 -21.45 5.10 -16.49
C THR A 478 -20.14 5.23 -17.25
N LEU A 479 -19.06 4.79 -16.61
CA LEU A 479 -17.75 4.56 -17.19
C LEU A 479 -17.44 3.05 -17.13
N PRO A 480 -16.57 2.52 -18.02
CA PRO A 480 -16.17 1.11 -17.93
C PRO A 480 -15.36 0.86 -16.66
N ALA A 481 -15.42 -0.38 -16.14
CA ALA A 481 -14.61 -0.79 -14.99
C ALA A 481 -13.11 -0.60 -15.28
N GLY A 482 -12.49 0.32 -14.55
CA GLY A 482 -11.12 0.80 -14.79
C GLY A 482 -10.84 2.09 -14.01
N CYS A 483 -9.61 2.59 -14.10
CA CYS A 483 -9.15 3.76 -13.35
C CYS A 483 -9.79 5.07 -13.85
N GLY A 484 -9.76 5.32 -15.17
CA GLY A 484 -10.38 6.49 -15.80
C GLY A 484 -9.96 7.83 -15.15
N PRO A 485 -10.92 8.69 -14.74
CA PRO A 485 -10.62 10.01 -14.16
C PRO A 485 -9.71 9.99 -12.93
N CYS A 486 -9.63 8.87 -12.19
CA CYS A 486 -8.74 8.71 -11.03
C CYS A 486 -7.26 8.98 -11.37
N ILE A 487 -6.87 8.70 -12.62
CA ILE A 487 -5.50 8.89 -13.13
C ILE A 487 -5.40 10.04 -14.15
N GLY A 488 -6.49 10.81 -14.34
CA GLY A 488 -6.54 11.90 -15.30
C GLY A 488 -6.71 11.45 -16.76
N LEU A 489 -7.29 10.28 -17.00
CA LEU A 489 -7.59 9.76 -18.34
C LEU A 489 -9.10 9.54 -18.54
N GLY A 490 -9.53 9.47 -19.80
CA GLY A 490 -10.91 9.17 -20.18
C GLY A 490 -11.86 10.36 -20.11
N THR A 491 -13.16 10.05 -20.09
CA THR A 491 -14.25 11.03 -20.12
C THR A 491 -14.45 11.69 -18.75
N GLY A 492 -14.88 12.96 -18.76
CA GLY A 492 -15.31 13.68 -17.55
C GLY A 492 -14.17 14.30 -16.75
N LEU A 493 -13.02 14.60 -17.35
CA LEU A 493 -11.93 15.31 -16.65
C LEU A 493 -12.36 16.71 -16.21
N LEU A 494 -11.76 17.20 -15.13
CA LEU A 494 -12.00 18.56 -14.63
C LEU A 494 -11.43 19.62 -15.58
N GLU A 495 -12.21 20.67 -15.82
CA GLU A 495 -11.86 21.83 -16.63
C GLU A 495 -11.35 23.00 -15.76
N PRO A 496 -10.71 24.04 -16.34
CA PRO A 496 -10.24 25.19 -15.58
C PRO A 496 -11.36 25.85 -14.76
N GLY A 497 -11.13 26.06 -13.46
CA GLY A 497 -12.08 26.68 -12.55
C GLY A 497 -13.17 25.75 -11.97
N GLU A 498 -13.23 24.49 -12.39
CA GLU A 498 -14.18 23.52 -11.85
C GLU A 498 -13.74 22.94 -10.50
N VAL A 499 -14.73 22.52 -9.72
CA VAL A 499 -14.55 21.78 -8.47
C VAL A 499 -15.04 20.34 -8.64
N GLY A 500 -14.18 19.37 -8.30
CA GLY A 500 -14.48 17.95 -8.32
C GLY A 500 -14.41 17.31 -6.93
N ILE A 501 -15.31 16.36 -6.64
CA ILE A 501 -15.26 15.49 -5.45
C ILE A 501 -15.22 14.02 -5.88
N SER A 502 -14.29 13.25 -5.35
CA SER A 502 -14.04 11.87 -5.80
C SER A 502 -13.89 10.88 -4.65
N ALA A 503 -14.35 9.64 -4.84
CA ALA A 503 -14.09 8.53 -3.92
C ALA A 503 -12.66 7.95 -4.06
N SER A 504 -11.88 8.44 -5.04
CA SER A 504 -10.51 7.98 -5.33
C SER A 504 -9.46 8.47 -4.32
N ASN A 505 -8.17 8.18 -4.55
CA ASN A 505 -7.10 8.38 -3.56
C ASN A 505 -6.21 9.60 -3.77
N ARG A 506 -6.19 10.25 -4.95
CA ARG A 506 -5.26 11.36 -5.24
C ARG A 506 -5.97 12.57 -5.81
N ASN A 507 -5.67 13.74 -5.26
CA ASN A 507 -6.22 15.02 -5.70
C ASN A 507 -5.17 16.06 -6.11
N PHE A 508 -3.87 15.75 -6.18
CA PHE A 508 -2.83 16.74 -6.51
C PHE A 508 -3.17 17.62 -7.73
N LYS A 509 -2.69 18.87 -7.76
CA LYS A 509 -2.97 19.83 -8.84
C LYS A 509 -2.75 19.22 -10.24
N GLY A 510 -3.80 19.16 -11.05
CA GLY A 510 -3.78 18.58 -12.41
C GLY A 510 -3.94 17.05 -12.47
N ARG A 511 -4.20 16.36 -11.34
CA ARG A 511 -4.37 14.90 -11.30
C ARG A 511 -5.59 14.42 -12.08
N MET A 512 -6.71 15.14 -11.96
CA MET A 512 -8.00 14.74 -12.55
C MET A 512 -8.38 15.57 -13.78
N GLY A 513 -7.42 16.28 -14.39
CA GLY A 513 -7.67 17.18 -15.52
C GLY A 513 -6.85 18.47 -15.41
N SER A 514 -7.53 19.61 -15.51
CA SER A 514 -6.91 20.93 -15.48
C SER A 514 -6.11 21.18 -14.19
N LYS A 515 -4.98 21.87 -14.33
CA LYS A 515 -4.22 22.37 -13.18
C LYS A 515 -4.95 23.50 -12.45
N ASP A 516 -5.92 24.15 -13.09
CA ASP A 516 -6.68 25.25 -12.49
C ASP A 516 -8.00 24.78 -11.86
N ALA A 517 -8.22 23.46 -11.76
CA ALA A 517 -9.33 22.87 -11.05
C ALA A 517 -9.00 22.62 -9.57
N LEU A 518 -10.04 22.49 -8.74
CA LEU A 518 -9.93 22.07 -7.34
C LEU A 518 -10.51 20.67 -7.18
N ALA A 519 -9.69 19.72 -6.73
CA ALA A 519 -10.11 18.35 -6.49
C ALA A 519 -10.15 18.03 -4.98
N TYR A 520 -11.24 17.40 -4.55
CA TYR A 520 -11.48 16.92 -3.20
C TYR A 520 -11.69 15.39 -3.21
N LEU A 521 -11.39 14.73 -2.09
CA LEU A 521 -11.62 13.31 -1.88
C LEU A 521 -12.55 13.08 -0.70
N GLY A 522 -13.57 12.24 -0.85
CA GLY A 522 -14.52 11.90 0.20
C GLY A 522 -14.97 10.45 0.14
N SER A 523 -15.78 10.00 1.09
CA SER A 523 -16.42 8.68 1.05
C SER A 523 -17.49 8.61 -0.05
N PRO A 524 -17.88 7.41 -0.52
CA PRO A 524 -18.90 7.23 -1.55
C PRO A 524 -20.20 7.99 -1.27
N GLU A 525 -20.68 7.96 -0.04
CA GLU A 525 -21.90 8.65 0.38
C GLU A 525 -21.74 10.17 0.42
N VAL A 526 -20.55 10.70 0.73
CA VAL A 526 -20.25 12.14 0.67
C VAL A 526 -20.17 12.60 -0.78
N VAL A 527 -19.56 11.80 -1.66
CA VAL A 527 -19.54 12.08 -3.11
C VAL A 527 -20.96 12.10 -3.67
N ALA A 528 -21.79 11.11 -3.33
CA ALA A 528 -23.18 11.02 -3.77
C ALA A 528 -24.05 12.17 -3.21
N ALA A 529 -23.91 12.49 -1.93
CA ALA A 529 -24.61 13.62 -1.31
C ALA A 529 -24.21 14.95 -1.94
N SER A 530 -22.93 15.10 -2.28
CA SER A 530 -22.43 16.29 -2.97
C SER A 530 -22.95 16.41 -4.40
N ALA A 531 -23.08 15.27 -5.11
CA ALA A 531 -23.70 15.23 -6.43
C ALA A 531 -25.20 15.60 -6.38
N LEU A 532 -25.91 15.09 -5.36
CA LEU A 532 -27.32 15.37 -5.14
C LEU A 532 -27.57 16.84 -4.79
N SER A 533 -26.72 17.48 -3.98
CA SER A 533 -26.90 18.86 -3.51
C SER A 533 -26.26 19.92 -4.40
N GLY A 534 -25.27 19.55 -5.24
CA GLY A 534 -24.48 20.46 -6.07
C GLY A 534 -23.40 21.25 -5.32
N LYS A 535 -23.09 20.83 -4.10
CA LYS A 535 -22.05 21.42 -3.26
C LYS A 535 -21.46 20.35 -2.35
N LEU A 536 -20.31 20.60 -1.72
CA LEU A 536 -19.75 19.65 -0.75
C LEU A 536 -20.76 19.42 0.38
N SER A 537 -21.20 18.17 0.55
CA SER A 537 -22.28 17.79 1.45
C SER A 537 -22.17 16.33 1.89
N GLY A 538 -22.67 16.03 3.09
CA GLY A 538 -22.84 14.68 3.61
C GLY A 538 -24.28 14.20 3.56
N PRO A 539 -24.51 12.89 3.79
CA PRO A 539 -25.86 12.32 3.83
C PRO A 539 -26.62 12.64 5.14
N GLY A 540 -25.96 13.22 6.15
CA GLY A 540 -26.54 13.52 7.45
C GLY A 540 -26.72 12.29 8.37
N TRP A 541 -26.00 11.19 8.09
CA TRP A 541 -26.05 9.97 8.89
C TRP A 541 -25.27 10.06 10.21
N TYR A 542 -24.20 10.84 10.21
CA TYR A 542 -23.35 11.04 11.39
C TYR A 542 -24.05 11.93 12.42
N LYS A 543 -23.90 11.57 13.68
CA LYS A 543 -24.33 12.38 14.83
C LYS A 543 -23.12 12.66 15.69
N THR A 544 -22.79 13.94 15.83
CA THR A 544 -21.72 14.38 16.71
C THR A 544 -21.99 13.93 18.15
N PRO A 545 -21.06 13.19 18.79
CA PRO A 545 -21.17 12.82 20.19
C PRO A 545 -21.30 14.04 21.10
N GLU A 546 -22.03 13.91 22.22
CA GLU A 546 -22.08 14.97 23.24
C GLU A 546 -20.67 15.24 23.77
N GLY A 547 -20.27 16.52 23.80
CA GLY A 547 -18.95 16.92 24.30
C GLY A 547 -17.79 16.61 23.37
N TRP A 548 -18.03 16.32 22.08
CA TRP A 548 -16.97 16.15 21.09
C TRP A 548 -16.12 17.43 20.96
N ASP A 549 -14.81 17.30 21.17
CA ASP A 549 -13.81 18.37 21.12
C ASP A 549 -12.68 18.13 20.10
N GLY A 550 -12.72 17.00 19.39
CA GLY A 550 -11.77 16.64 18.35
C GLY A 550 -11.52 15.14 18.25
N VAL A 551 -10.75 14.75 17.23
CA VAL A 551 -10.25 13.38 17.10
C VAL A 551 -9.16 13.15 18.15
N LYS A 552 -9.23 12.03 18.88
CA LYS A 552 -8.24 11.63 19.88
C LYS A 552 -7.22 10.68 19.25
N PHE A 553 -5.95 11.05 19.35
CA PHE A 553 -4.83 10.33 18.76
C PHE A 553 -3.54 10.68 19.50
N GLY A 554 -2.48 9.92 19.27
CA GLY A 554 -1.16 10.24 19.79
C GLY A 554 -0.13 9.14 19.54
N GLU A 555 1.03 9.28 20.17
CA GLU A 555 2.05 8.24 20.22
C GLU A 555 1.75 7.23 21.34
N GLY A 556 2.14 5.97 21.14
CA GLY A 556 1.93 4.85 22.08
C GLY A 556 0.75 3.93 21.71
N ASP A 557 0.24 3.22 22.71
CA ASP A 557 -0.80 2.17 22.59
C ASP A 557 -2.24 2.67 22.74
N GLY A 558 -2.44 3.95 23.11
CA GLY A 558 -3.76 4.53 23.34
C GLY A 558 -4.45 4.10 24.64
N ILE A 559 -3.78 3.33 25.50
CA ILE A 559 -4.31 2.92 26.82
C ILE A 559 -4.05 4.04 27.82
N ARG A 560 -5.12 4.54 28.46
CA ARG A 560 -5.02 5.58 29.49
C ARG A 560 -4.26 5.06 30.69
N GLU A 561 -3.43 5.89 31.32
CA GLU A 561 -2.64 5.49 32.50
C GLU A 561 -3.52 5.01 33.67
N GLU A 562 -4.71 5.57 33.82
CA GLU A 562 -5.73 5.14 34.80
C GLU A 562 -6.22 3.69 34.54
N ASP A 563 -6.29 3.28 33.28
CA ASP A 563 -6.71 1.93 32.88
C ASP A 563 -5.53 0.93 32.94
N ARG A 564 -4.28 1.40 32.83
CA ARG A 564 -3.07 0.55 32.98
C ARG A 564 -2.95 -0.06 34.37
N MET A 565 -3.50 0.58 35.41
CA MET A 565 -3.42 0.08 36.79
C MET A 565 -4.26 -1.19 37.03
N LEU A 566 -5.10 -1.60 36.07
CA LEU A 566 -5.97 -2.78 36.17
C LEU A 566 -5.35 -4.08 35.59
N THR A 567 -4.21 -4.03 34.91
CA THR A 567 -3.52 -5.23 34.37
C THR A 567 -2.09 -5.34 34.90
N THR A 568 -1.95 -5.88 36.12
CA THR A 568 -0.67 -6.09 36.80
C THR A 568 0.31 -7.02 36.05
N GLU A 569 -0.18 -7.81 35.10
CA GLU A 569 0.63 -8.73 34.29
C GLU A 569 1.38 -8.01 33.15
N GLU A 570 0.80 -6.99 32.53
CA GLU A 570 1.42 -6.25 31.41
C GLU A 570 2.45 -5.22 31.89
N ALA A 571 2.21 -4.60 33.06
CA ALA A 571 3.14 -3.67 33.69
C ALA A 571 4.47 -4.35 34.10
N LEU A 572 4.40 -5.62 34.53
CA LEU A 572 5.58 -6.41 34.88
C LEU A 572 6.42 -6.76 33.64
N GLU A 573 5.78 -6.98 32.49
CA GLU A 573 6.46 -7.29 31.23
C GLU A 573 7.18 -6.09 30.61
N LYS A 574 6.59 -4.89 30.72
CA LYS A 574 7.25 -3.65 30.29
C LYS A 574 8.51 -3.35 31.11
N LEU A 575 8.43 -3.55 32.43
CA LEU A 575 9.58 -3.42 33.34
C LEU A 575 10.69 -4.43 33.03
N LEU A 576 10.35 -5.65 32.59
CA LEU A 576 11.34 -6.65 32.17
C LEU A 576 12.05 -6.26 30.87
N GLY A 577 11.32 -5.72 29.89
CA GLY A 577 11.91 -5.20 28.65
C GLY A 577 12.84 -3.99 28.89
N GLU A 578 12.43 -3.07 29.76
CA GLU A 578 13.25 -1.92 30.16
C GLU A 578 14.48 -2.35 30.99
N MET A 579 14.38 -3.42 31.77
CA MET A 579 15.52 -4.01 32.48
C MET A 579 16.55 -4.66 31.54
N ASP A 580 16.11 -5.35 30.49
CA ASP A 580 17.02 -5.92 29.49
C ASP A 580 17.78 -4.82 28.71
N ASP A 581 17.12 -3.71 28.41
CA ASP A 581 17.76 -2.55 27.78
C ASP A 581 18.74 -1.84 28.74
N LEU A 582 18.42 -1.75 30.03
CA LEU A 582 19.33 -1.24 31.07
C LEU A 582 20.52 -2.17 31.34
N VAL A 583 20.36 -3.48 31.19
CA VAL A 583 21.45 -4.46 31.28
C VAL A 583 22.35 -4.34 30.05
N ALA A 584 21.79 -4.20 28.85
CA ALA A 584 22.56 -3.95 27.63
C ALA A 584 23.32 -2.61 27.65
N ASP A 585 22.73 -1.56 28.25
CA ASP A 585 23.39 -0.25 28.44
C ASP A 585 24.40 -0.27 29.60
N GLY A 586 24.15 -1.10 30.63
CA GLY A 586 25.05 -1.37 31.74
C GLY A 586 26.30 -2.15 31.33
N GLU A 587 26.17 -3.15 30.47
CA GLU A 587 27.30 -3.91 29.91
C GLU A 587 28.23 -3.02 29.07
N LYS A 588 27.72 -1.93 28.48
CA LYS A 588 28.54 -0.89 27.83
C LYS A 588 29.21 0.08 28.81
N ARG A 589 28.63 0.31 30.00
CA ARG A 589 29.11 1.28 31.00
C ARG A 589 30.11 0.71 32.00
N PHE A 590 30.22 -0.61 32.15
CA PHE A 590 31.08 -1.26 33.14
C PHE A 590 32.33 -1.96 32.56
N ALA A 591 32.91 -1.41 31.48
CA ALA A 591 34.31 -1.70 31.15
C ALA A 591 35.24 -0.98 32.16
N PRO A 592 36.35 -1.58 32.63
CA PRO A 592 37.10 -1.03 33.77
C PRO A 592 37.79 0.29 33.41
N GLU A 593 37.45 1.36 34.10
CA GLU A 593 38.09 2.66 33.99
C GLU A 593 39.48 2.68 34.65
N GLY A 594 40.46 3.16 33.90
CA GLY A 594 41.74 3.59 34.42
C GLY A 594 42.76 3.89 33.33
N VAL A 595 42.84 5.14 32.88
CA VAL A 595 44.03 6.00 32.70
C VAL A 595 43.68 7.20 31.78
N ALA A 596 44.28 8.35 32.10
CA ALA A 596 44.13 9.72 31.59
C ALA A 596 43.92 9.94 30.07
N GLU A 597 43.30 11.10 29.78
CA GLU A 597 43.13 11.74 28.46
C GLU A 597 44.35 11.59 27.54
N VAL A 598 44.20 10.74 26.53
CA VAL A 598 45.06 10.68 25.33
C VAL A 598 44.11 10.43 24.15
N GLU A 599 44.33 11.12 23.04
CA GLU A 599 43.61 10.98 21.77
C GLU A 599 43.19 9.52 21.49
N GLU A 600 41.88 9.29 21.27
CA GLU A 600 41.39 7.96 20.92
C GLU A 600 42.06 7.47 19.62
N PRO A 601 42.80 6.35 19.65
CA PRO A 601 43.09 5.61 18.44
C PRO A 601 41.83 4.85 18.02
N ALA A 602 41.61 4.74 16.72
CA ALA A 602 40.48 4.06 16.09
C ALA A 602 40.14 2.73 16.80
N SER A 603 38.94 2.66 17.40
CA SER A 603 38.35 1.39 17.81
C SER A 603 38.13 0.50 16.58
N ASP A 604 38.37 -0.80 16.74
CA ASP A 604 38.03 -1.85 15.77
C ASP A 604 36.49 -1.87 15.58
N ASP A 605 35.97 -0.95 14.78
CA ASP A 605 34.65 -1.07 14.19
C ASP A 605 34.67 -2.29 13.26
N ALA A 606 33.71 -3.20 13.43
CA ALA A 606 33.51 -4.32 12.51
C ALA A 606 33.44 -3.79 11.08
N LEU A 607 34.39 -4.21 10.24
CA LEU A 607 34.50 -3.74 8.85
C LEU A 607 33.37 -4.36 8.02
N THR A 608 32.65 -3.52 7.27
CA THR A 608 31.65 -3.98 6.30
C THR A 608 32.34 -4.82 5.22
N GLU A 609 31.77 -5.98 4.89
CA GLU A 609 32.23 -6.76 3.75
C GLU A 609 32.03 -5.98 2.45
N LEU A 610 33.11 -5.82 1.68
CA LEU A 610 33.08 -5.15 0.38
C LEU A 610 32.98 -6.18 -0.74
N TYR A 611 31.94 -6.06 -1.56
CA TYR A 611 31.77 -6.88 -2.75
C TYR A 611 32.84 -6.51 -3.81
N PRO A 612 33.46 -7.50 -4.50
CA PRO A 612 34.46 -7.22 -5.52
C PRO A 612 33.97 -6.27 -6.62
N GLY A 613 34.67 -5.14 -6.78
CA GLY A 613 34.31 -4.10 -7.77
C GLY A 613 33.40 -3.00 -7.24
N PHE A 614 32.95 -3.07 -5.99
CA PHE A 614 32.32 -1.95 -5.30
C PHE A 614 33.39 -0.95 -4.81
N PRO A 615 33.17 0.38 -4.91
CA PRO A 615 34.16 1.36 -4.48
C PRO A 615 34.42 1.28 -2.98
N GLU A 616 35.70 1.31 -2.56
CA GLU A 616 36.05 1.35 -1.13
C GLU A 616 35.75 2.71 -0.49
N SER A 617 35.80 3.78 -1.29
CA SER A 617 35.50 5.14 -0.86
C SER A 617 34.95 5.98 -2.00
N VAL A 618 34.08 6.95 -1.67
CA VAL A 618 33.56 7.95 -2.61
C VAL A 618 33.83 9.34 -2.04
N SER A 619 34.41 10.25 -2.83
CA SER A 619 34.76 11.60 -2.36
C SER A 619 34.49 12.66 -3.41
N GLY A 620 34.06 13.85 -2.98
CA GLY A 620 33.77 14.96 -3.87
C GLY A 620 33.44 16.27 -3.12
N GLU A 621 33.34 17.36 -3.87
CA GLU A 621 32.86 18.66 -3.34
C GLU A 621 31.34 18.62 -3.17
N ILE A 622 30.84 19.20 -2.07
CA ILE A 622 29.41 19.31 -1.80
C ILE A 622 28.80 20.42 -2.66
N VAL A 623 27.87 20.03 -3.52
CA VAL A 623 26.93 20.93 -4.20
C VAL A 623 25.60 20.84 -3.45
N PHE A 624 25.26 21.89 -2.72
CA PHE A 624 24.10 21.93 -1.84
C PHE A 624 22.89 22.58 -2.54
N CYS A 625 21.79 21.85 -2.58
CA CYS A 625 20.49 22.27 -3.10
C CYS A 625 19.49 22.27 -1.94
N ASP A 626 19.35 23.41 -1.26
CA ASP A 626 18.52 23.54 -0.04
C ASP A 626 17.02 23.57 -0.36
N ALA A 627 16.44 22.39 -0.57
CA ALA A 627 15.01 22.22 -0.65
C ALA A 627 14.58 20.87 -0.11
N ASP A 628 13.48 20.89 0.63
CA ASP A 628 12.74 19.68 0.97
C ASP A 628 11.76 19.36 -0.17
N ASN A 629 11.43 18.08 -0.33
CA ASN A 629 10.45 17.60 -1.31
C ASN A 629 10.82 17.95 -2.77
N VAL A 630 12.12 17.95 -3.10
CA VAL A 630 12.55 17.99 -4.50
C VAL A 630 12.05 16.72 -5.19
N ASN A 631 10.94 16.83 -5.89
CA ASN A 631 10.30 15.68 -6.52
C ASN A 631 11.03 15.25 -7.81
N THR A 632 10.66 14.10 -8.36
CA THR A 632 11.30 13.58 -9.59
C THR A 632 11.11 14.48 -10.82
N ASP A 633 10.08 15.33 -10.88
CA ASP A 633 9.95 16.37 -11.92
C ASP A 633 10.98 17.50 -11.73
N GLY A 634 11.31 17.84 -10.48
CA GLY A 634 12.37 18.78 -10.13
C GLY A 634 13.74 18.29 -10.60
N ILE A 635 13.99 16.97 -10.46
CA ILE A 635 15.25 16.31 -10.86
C ILE A 635 15.32 16.08 -12.37
N TYR A 636 14.24 15.62 -13.00
CA TYR A 636 14.20 15.36 -14.43
C TYR A 636 12.85 15.79 -15.01
N PRO A 637 12.82 16.86 -15.83
CA PRO A 637 11.55 17.45 -16.27
C PRO A 637 10.66 16.45 -17.02
N GLY A 638 9.39 16.39 -16.63
CA GLY A 638 8.38 15.52 -17.24
C GLY A 638 8.28 15.60 -18.76
N LYS A 639 8.60 16.75 -19.36
CA LYS A 639 8.63 16.98 -20.82
C LYS A 639 9.58 16.03 -21.58
N TYR A 640 10.58 15.47 -20.90
CA TYR A 640 11.52 14.50 -21.48
C TYR A 640 11.20 13.04 -21.16
N THR A 641 10.32 12.76 -20.19
CA THR A 641 10.09 11.40 -19.67
C THR A 641 9.57 10.40 -20.70
N TYR A 642 8.79 10.85 -21.68
CA TYR A 642 8.17 9.99 -22.70
C TYR A 642 8.85 10.10 -24.07
N GLN A 643 10.09 10.58 -24.09
CA GLN A 643 10.92 10.60 -25.28
C GLN A 643 11.88 9.41 -25.22
N ASP A 644 11.67 8.41 -26.08
CA ASP A 644 12.37 7.12 -25.97
C ASP A 644 13.87 7.19 -26.34
N ASN A 645 14.37 8.33 -26.83
CA ASN A 645 15.74 8.49 -27.37
C ASN A 645 16.51 9.69 -26.79
N VAL A 646 16.27 10.07 -25.53
CA VAL A 646 17.06 11.14 -24.90
C VAL A 646 18.49 10.63 -24.64
N SER A 647 19.50 11.32 -25.18
CA SER A 647 20.91 10.93 -25.00
C SER A 647 21.38 11.20 -23.58
N GLU A 648 22.46 10.52 -23.14
CA GLU A 648 23.10 10.82 -21.86
C GLU A 648 23.52 12.29 -21.75
N GLU A 649 24.04 12.87 -22.83
CA GLU A 649 24.41 14.28 -22.87
C GLU A 649 23.21 15.19 -22.61
N THR A 650 22.07 14.92 -23.26
CA THR A 650 20.85 15.70 -23.01
C THR A 650 20.34 15.48 -21.59
N MET A 651 20.37 14.24 -21.06
CA MET A 651 20.01 13.98 -19.67
C MET A 651 20.88 14.79 -18.69
N ALA A 652 22.19 14.86 -18.93
CA ALA A 652 23.12 15.65 -18.11
C ALA A 652 22.88 17.18 -18.23
N GLN A 653 22.36 17.66 -19.36
CA GLN A 653 22.03 19.08 -19.56
C GLN A 653 20.73 19.49 -18.85
N VAL A 654 19.77 18.58 -18.73
CA VAL A 654 18.42 18.88 -18.18
C VAL A 654 18.24 18.42 -16.73
N VAL A 655 19.26 17.81 -16.14
CA VAL A 655 19.24 17.37 -14.75
C VAL A 655 19.04 18.56 -13.82
N MET A 656 18.11 18.41 -12.87
CA MET A 656 17.65 19.43 -11.92
C MET A 656 17.12 20.73 -12.57
N GLU A 657 16.82 20.76 -13.88
CA GLU A 657 16.42 21.99 -14.60
C GLU A 657 15.19 22.67 -13.99
N ASN A 658 14.21 21.88 -13.54
CA ASN A 658 12.99 22.40 -12.93
C ASN A 658 13.20 22.86 -11.48
N TYR A 659 14.26 22.39 -10.82
CA TYR A 659 14.68 22.91 -9.52
C TYR A 659 15.46 24.22 -9.70
N ASP A 660 16.53 24.17 -10.49
CA ASP A 660 17.40 25.29 -10.81
C ASP A 660 17.94 25.13 -12.24
N GLY A 661 17.56 26.04 -13.13
CA GLY A 661 17.96 26.03 -14.54
C GLY A 661 19.48 26.19 -14.75
N GLU A 662 20.22 26.67 -13.75
CA GLU A 662 21.68 26.80 -13.82
C GLU A 662 22.42 25.60 -13.19
N PHE A 663 21.71 24.65 -12.56
CA PHE A 663 22.32 23.50 -11.87
C PHE A 663 23.31 22.75 -12.77
N ALA A 664 22.89 22.42 -14.00
CA ALA A 664 23.71 21.66 -14.94
C ALA A 664 25.01 22.38 -15.35
N LYS A 665 25.09 23.71 -15.18
CA LYS A 665 26.33 24.48 -15.40
C LYS A 665 27.18 24.57 -14.13
N ILE A 666 26.53 24.63 -12.97
CA ILE A 666 27.18 24.77 -11.66
C ILE A 666 27.83 23.45 -11.22
N ALA A 667 27.12 22.33 -11.39
CA ALA A 667 27.58 21.00 -11.02
C ALA A 667 28.65 20.48 -12.01
N LYS A 668 29.62 19.74 -11.46
CA LYS A 668 30.76 19.15 -12.16
C LYS A 668 30.80 17.64 -11.92
N GLU A 669 31.54 16.96 -12.77
CA GLU A 669 31.85 15.54 -12.59
C GLU A 669 32.56 15.31 -11.24
N GLY A 670 32.13 14.29 -10.51
CA GLY A 670 32.68 13.92 -9.20
C GLY A 670 32.11 14.69 -8.01
N ASP A 671 31.25 15.69 -8.22
CA ASP A 671 30.59 16.40 -7.13
C ASP A 671 29.62 15.49 -6.35
N ILE A 672 29.41 15.79 -5.07
CA ILE A 672 28.41 15.14 -4.23
C ILE A 672 27.19 16.06 -4.15
N LEU A 673 26.06 15.59 -4.67
CA LEU A 673 24.80 16.32 -4.60
C LEU A 673 24.22 16.18 -3.19
N VAL A 674 24.01 17.30 -2.49
CA VAL A 674 23.40 17.30 -1.17
C VAL A 674 22.08 18.08 -1.21
N SER A 675 20.99 17.50 -0.71
CA SER A 675 19.68 18.16 -0.68
C SER A 675 18.94 17.97 0.65
N GLY A 676 17.78 18.60 0.81
CA GLY A 676 16.98 18.57 2.03
C GLY A 676 16.36 17.20 2.32
N TYR A 677 15.15 17.18 2.88
CA TYR A 677 14.40 15.97 3.21
C TYR A 677 13.47 15.55 2.07
N ASN A 678 13.15 14.26 2.01
CA ASN A 678 12.25 13.66 1.03
C ASN A 678 12.66 13.90 -0.43
N PHE A 679 13.96 13.80 -0.72
CA PHE A 679 14.51 13.99 -2.07
C PHE A 679 14.07 12.87 -3.02
N GLY A 680 13.66 13.22 -4.24
CA GLY A 680 13.14 12.28 -5.23
C GLY A 680 11.71 11.80 -4.95
N CYS A 681 10.93 12.55 -4.19
CA CYS A 681 9.52 12.19 -3.95
C CYS A 681 8.66 12.29 -5.23
N GLY A 682 7.44 11.73 -5.17
CA GLY A 682 6.48 11.81 -6.27
C GLY A 682 6.57 10.67 -7.28
N SER A 683 6.61 11.00 -8.57
CA SER A 683 6.45 10.03 -9.67
C SER A 683 7.61 9.03 -9.75
N SER A 684 7.33 7.80 -10.20
CA SER A 684 8.26 6.67 -10.26
C SER A 684 9.32 6.73 -11.37
N ARG A 685 9.68 7.93 -11.85
CA ARG A 685 10.58 8.12 -13.00
C ARG A 685 11.98 7.63 -12.69
N GLU A 686 12.41 6.59 -13.39
CA GLU A 686 13.78 6.05 -13.29
C GLU A 686 14.81 7.06 -13.82
N GLN A 687 14.40 7.92 -14.77
CA GLN A 687 15.26 8.92 -15.40
C GLN A 687 15.81 9.96 -14.42
N ALA A 688 15.15 10.18 -13.28
CA ALA A 688 15.67 11.06 -12.24
C ALA A 688 17.03 10.56 -11.72
N ALA A 689 17.19 9.25 -11.52
CA ALA A 689 18.47 8.66 -11.11
C ALA A 689 19.49 8.65 -12.26
N THR A 690 19.06 8.27 -13.48
CA THR A 690 19.98 8.19 -14.62
C THR A 690 20.47 9.57 -15.08
N ALA A 691 19.69 10.64 -14.91
CA ALA A 691 20.14 12.00 -15.23
C ALA A 691 21.23 12.51 -14.29
N ILE A 692 21.14 12.18 -12.99
CA ILE A 692 22.20 12.46 -12.02
C ILE A 692 23.49 11.70 -12.39
N LEU A 693 23.36 10.41 -12.74
CA LEU A 693 24.47 9.60 -13.22
C LEU A 693 25.06 10.12 -14.54
N ALA A 694 24.22 10.59 -15.46
CA ALA A 694 24.66 11.18 -16.73
C ALA A 694 25.51 12.44 -16.48
N LYS A 695 25.19 13.20 -15.43
CA LYS A 695 25.99 14.35 -14.95
C LYS A 695 27.27 13.94 -14.20
N LYS A 696 27.54 12.64 -14.09
CA LYS A 696 28.72 12.05 -13.43
C LYS A 696 28.83 12.44 -11.95
N ILE A 697 27.68 12.55 -11.28
CA ILE A 697 27.58 12.70 -9.82
C ILE A 697 27.53 11.29 -9.22
N PRO A 698 28.56 10.86 -8.46
CA PRO A 698 28.65 9.49 -7.96
C PRO A 698 27.78 9.22 -6.72
N LEU A 699 27.41 10.26 -5.97
CA LEU A 699 26.73 10.15 -4.69
C LEU A 699 25.73 11.29 -4.48
N VAL A 700 24.54 10.93 -4.01
CA VAL A 700 23.54 11.86 -3.50
C VAL A 700 23.43 11.71 -1.98
N VAL A 701 23.42 12.81 -1.24
CA VAL A 701 23.18 12.83 0.20
C VAL A 701 21.94 13.66 0.50
N SER A 702 21.07 13.16 1.35
CA SER A 702 19.80 13.83 1.69
C SER A 702 19.45 13.63 3.15
N GLY A 703 18.54 14.44 3.70
CA GLY A 703 17.97 14.16 5.02
C GLY A 703 17.09 12.91 5.01
N SER A 704 16.42 12.65 3.88
CA SER A 704 15.69 11.41 3.62
C SER A 704 15.34 11.30 2.13
N PHE A 705 15.21 10.10 1.59
CA PHE A 705 14.79 9.89 0.20
C PHE A 705 13.32 9.48 0.09
N GLY A 706 12.67 9.84 -1.01
CA GLY A 706 11.46 9.17 -1.44
C GLY A 706 11.77 7.72 -1.81
N ASN A 707 11.05 6.75 -1.23
CA ASN A 707 11.37 5.33 -1.39
C ASN A 707 11.49 4.88 -2.86
N ILE A 708 10.60 5.34 -3.75
CA ILE A 708 10.66 4.98 -5.17
C ILE A 708 11.95 5.49 -5.82
N PHE A 709 12.39 6.71 -5.48
CA PHE A 709 13.67 7.23 -5.96
C PHE A 709 14.86 6.48 -5.37
N SER A 710 14.83 6.14 -4.07
CA SER A 710 15.87 5.30 -3.44
C SER A 710 16.01 3.95 -4.17
N ARG A 711 14.89 3.31 -4.47
CA ARG A 711 14.84 2.06 -5.25
C ARG A 711 15.37 2.23 -6.67
N ASN A 712 14.94 3.28 -7.36
CA ASN A 712 15.44 3.63 -8.70
C ASN A 712 16.94 3.92 -8.70
N SER A 713 17.45 4.52 -7.62
CA SER A 713 18.87 4.83 -7.47
C SER A 713 19.68 3.53 -7.42
N ILE A 714 19.31 2.58 -6.56
CA ILE A 714 19.95 1.25 -6.50
C ILE A 714 19.82 0.51 -7.84
N ASN A 715 18.61 0.50 -8.43
CA ASN A 715 18.37 -0.17 -9.71
C ASN A 715 19.24 0.36 -10.86
N ASN A 716 19.68 1.62 -10.78
CA ASN A 716 20.54 2.26 -11.78
C ASN A 716 22.01 2.43 -11.32
N ALA A 717 22.38 1.91 -10.15
CA ALA A 717 23.69 2.10 -9.52
C ALA A 717 24.05 3.54 -9.12
N LEU A 718 23.05 4.40 -8.86
CA LEU A 718 23.25 5.66 -8.16
C LEU A 718 23.28 5.40 -6.65
N MET A 719 24.37 5.80 -5.99
CA MET A 719 24.50 5.68 -4.54
C MET A 719 23.81 6.84 -3.83
N GLY A 720 23.12 6.53 -2.74
CA GLY A 720 22.44 7.50 -1.88
C GLY A 720 22.80 7.28 -0.41
N LEU A 721 22.94 8.36 0.35
CA LEU A 721 23.12 8.32 1.81
C LEU A 721 22.18 9.28 2.53
N GLU A 722 21.53 8.80 3.59
CA GLU A 722 20.72 9.64 4.47
C GLU A 722 21.59 10.18 5.61
N VAL A 723 21.76 11.50 5.68
CA VAL A 723 22.61 12.18 6.67
C VAL A 723 21.93 13.46 7.18
N PRO A 724 20.88 13.36 8.02
CA PRO A 724 20.16 14.53 8.56
C PRO A 724 21.09 15.55 9.24
N ARG A 725 22.12 15.08 9.95
CA ARG A 725 23.11 15.94 10.62
C ARG A 725 23.82 16.88 9.65
N LEU A 726 24.19 16.40 8.46
CA LEU A 726 24.85 17.22 7.43
C LEU A 726 23.90 18.31 6.92
N ILE A 727 22.62 17.97 6.72
CA ILE A 727 21.62 18.92 6.23
C ILE A 727 21.42 20.05 7.24
N SER A 728 21.26 19.71 8.53
CA SER A 728 21.14 20.71 9.60
C SER A 728 22.36 21.63 9.65
N ARG A 729 23.57 21.07 9.50
CA ARG A 729 24.83 21.84 9.53
C ARG A 729 24.99 22.78 8.33
N LEU A 730 24.64 22.32 7.12
CA LEU A 730 24.65 23.14 5.91
C LEU A 730 23.62 24.28 6.01
N ARG A 731 22.40 23.98 6.46
CA ARG A 731 21.36 25.00 6.67
C ARG A 731 21.77 26.08 7.66
N GLU A 732 22.39 25.69 8.77
CA GLU A 732 22.94 26.64 9.75
C GLU A 732 24.01 27.54 9.13
N THR A 733 24.88 26.98 8.30
CA THR A 733 25.99 27.74 7.68
C THR A 733 25.52 28.71 6.60
N TYR A 734 24.56 28.29 5.78
CA TYR A 734 24.09 29.04 4.61
C TYR A 734 22.78 29.82 4.85
N SER A 735 22.28 29.90 6.09
CA SER A 735 21.00 30.56 6.41
C SER A 735 20.95 32.07 6.13
N ASN A 736 22.11 32.73 6.09
CA ASN A 736 22.23 34.20 6.12
C ASN A 736 22.79 34.82 4.82
N GLY A 737 22.99 34.03 3.76
CA GLY A 737 23.52 34.49 2.46
C GLY A 737 22.46 34.78 1.39
N ASP A 738 22.88 35.31 0.24
CA ASP A 738 22.03 35.39 -0.96
C ASP A 738 21.55 33.98 -1.35
N LYS A 739 20.23 33.81 -1.50
CA LYS A 739 19.56 32.51 -1.73
C LYS A 739 19.76 31.99 -3.15
N ALA A 740 20.99 31.62 -3.51
CA ALA A 740 21.21 30.76 -4.67
C ALA A 740 20.52 29.41 -4.43
N LEU A 741 19.81 28.89 -5.43
CA LEU A 741 19.14 27.58 -5.34
C LEU A 741 20.19 26.47 -5.27
N THR A 742 21.22 26.54 -6.13
CA THR A 742 22.36 25.62 -6.10
C THR A 742 23.61 26.32 -5.57
N ILE A 743 24.20 25.78 -4.49
CA ILE A 743 25.37 26.35 -3.82
C ILE A 743 26.56 25.41 -3.95
N ARG A 744 27.67 25.88 -4.53
CA ARG A 744 28.97 25.22 -4.37
C ARG A 744 29.58 25.65 -3.04
N THR A 745 29.64 24.71 -2.10
CA THR A 745 29.98 25.02 -0.71
C THR A 745 31.48 25.21 -0.49
N GLY A 746 32.31 24.64 -1.38
CA GLY A 746 33.74 24.44 -1.14
C GLY A 746 34.06 23.38 -0.07
N TRP A 747 33.04 22.74 0.51
CA TRP A 747 33.19 21.65 1.46
C TRP A 747 33.39 20.35 0.70
N THR A 748 34.09 19.39 1.30
CA THR A 748 34.24 18.04 0.74
C THR A 748 33.63 17.01 1.67
N LEU A 749 33.02 15.98 1.08
CA LEU A 749 32.58 14.79 1.79
C LEU A 749 33.34 13.59 1.24
N THR A 750 33.83 12.74 2.14
CA THR A 750 34.40 11.44 1.83
C THR A 750 33.60 10.37 2.58
N TRP A 751 33.02 9.43 1.85
CA TRP A 751 32.39 8.25 2.41
C TRP A 751 33.37 7.09 2.37
N ASP A 752 33.77 6.61 3.55
CA ASP A 752 34.48 5.35 3.75
C ASP A 752 33.44 4.23 3.87
N VAL A 753 33.29 3.45 2.80
CA VAL A 753 32.26 2.40 2.71
C VAL A 753 32.58 1.27 3.66
N ARG A 754 33.87 0.91 3.78
CA ARG A 754 34.32 -0.21 4.61
C ARG A 754 34.05 0.04 6.09
N ARG A 755 34.15 1.29 6.54
CA ARG A 755 33.86 1.69 7.92
C ARG A 755 32.45 2.24 8.11
N SER A 756 31.63 2.28 7.05
CA SER A 756 30.28 2.86 7.06
C SER A 756 30.26 4.25 7.70
N ARG A 757 31.19 5.10 7.30
CA ARG A 757 31.42 6.41 7.93
C ARG A 757 31.68 7.47 6.88
N ILE A 758 31.05 8.61 7.05
CA ILE A 758 31.41 9.81 6.30
C ILE A 758 32.37 10.68 7.08
N GLU A 759 33.14 11.45 6.34
CA GLU A 759 34.02 12.49 6.81
C GLU A 759 33.73 13.76 6.01
N VAL A 760 33.47 14.86 6.71
CA VAL A 760 33.13 16.15 6.11
C VAL A 760 34.20 17.16 6.50
N GLN A 761 34.72 17.88 5.50
CA GLN A 761 35.68 18.96 5.66
C GLN A 761 35.01 20.28 5.24
N GLU A 762 34.84 21.20 6.19
CA GLU A 762 34.12 22.46 5.98
C GLU A 762 35.00 23.52 5.31
N GLY A 763 35.20 23.41 4.00
CA GLY A 763 36.11 24.29 3.26
C GLY A 763 37.59 24.01 3.57
N PRO A 764 38.54 24.71 2.90
CA PRO A 764 39.96 24.40 3.00
C PRO A 764 40.56 24.51 4.41
N ASN A 765 39.99 25.36 5.27
CA ASN A 765 40.52 25.66 6.60
C ASN A 765 39.48 25.48 7.73
N GLY A 766 38.28 24.97 7.44
CA GLY A 766 37.25 24.79 8.47
C GLY A 766 37.37 23.48 9.23
N PRO A 767 36.46 23.26 10.19
CA PRO A 767 36.45 22.05 10.99
C PRO A 767 36.20 20.80 10.15
N LYS A 768 36.73 19.69 10.66
CA LYS A 768 36.59 18.36 10.09
C LYS A 768 35.85 17.47 11.06
N TRP A 769 34.86 16.72 10.61
CA TRP A 769 34.08 15.83 11.48
C TRP A 769 33.62 14.57 10.75
N THR A 770 33.32 13.54 11.53
CA THR A 770 32.85 12.25 11.04
C THR A 770 31.45 11.91 11.54
N HIS A 771 30.77 11.03 10.82
CA HIS A 771 29.47 10.51 11.20
C HIS A 771 29.28 9.10 10.65
N LYS A 772 28.82 8.17 11.51
CA LYS A 772 28.46 6.83 11.09
C LYS A 772 27.20 6.89 10.23
N VAL A 773 27.18 6.15 9.13
CA VAL A 773 26.05 6.04 8.20
C VAL A 773 25.63 4.58 8.06
N GLY A 774 24.50 4.33 7.39
CA GLY A 774 24.02 2.98 7.13
C GLY A 774 24.99 2.15 6.29
N GLU A 775 24.98 0.84 6.52
CA GLU A 775 25.71 -0.14 5.73
C GLU A 775 24.96 -0.45 4.43
N LEU A 776 25.69 -0.60 3.32
CA LEU A 776 25.14 -1.26 2.14
C LEU A 776 25.46 -2.74 2.22
N PRO A 777 24.46 -3.63 2.28
CA PRO A 777 24.73 -5.06 2.37
C PRO A 777 25.28 -5.63 1.04
N PRO A 778 25.99 -6.77 1.08
CA PRO A 778 26.68 -7.33 -0.08
C PRO A 778 25.80 -7.55 -1.32
N ASN A 779 24.51 -7.89 -1.16
CA ASN A 779 23.57 -8.05 -2.27
C ASN A 779 23.28 -6.72 -3.00
N VAL A 780 23.16 -5.61 -2.27
CA VAL A 780 22.99 -4.28 -2.87
C VAL A 780 24.29 -3.81 -3.49
N GLN A 781 25.42 -4.03 -2.80
CA GLN A 781 26.73 -3.74 -3.36
C GLN A 781 26.96 -4.50 -4.67
N GLU A 782 26.56 -5.77 -4.75
CA GLU A 782 26.65 -6.56 -5.98
C GLU A 782 25.84 -5.91 -7.12
N ILE A 783 24.58 -5.53 -6.88
CA ILE A 783 23.72 -4.87 -7.88
C ILE A 783 24.40 -3.59 -8.41
N ILE A 784 24.89 -2.75 -7.50
CA ILE A 784 25.54 -1.48 -7.85
C ILE A 784 26.87 -1.73 -8.58
N ALA A 785 27.70 -2.67 -8.11
CA ALA A 785 28.98 -3.02 -8.70
C ALA A 785 28.83 -3.60 -10.12
N LYS A 786 27.73 -4.31 -10.39
CA LYS A 786 27.38 -4.74 -11.76
C LYS A 786 26.84 -3.61 -12.63
N GLY A 787 26.65 -2.40 -12.09
CA GLY A 787 26.16 -1.23 -12.80
C GLY A 787 24.63 -1.16 -12.91
N GLY A 788 23.92 -1.73 -11.91
CA GLY A 788 22.48 -1.65 -11.77
C GLY A 788 21.78 -3.01 -11.91
N LEU A 789 20.49 -3.04 -11.57
CA LEU A 789 19.67 -4.25 -11.54
C LEU A 789 19.58 -4.93 -12.90
N GLU A 790 19.48 -4.16 -14.00
CA GLU A 790 19.44 -4.75 -15.35
C GLU A 790 20.70 -5.55 -15.68
N LYS A 791 21.88 -4.98 -15.43
CA LYS A 791 23.16 -5.64 -15.69
C LYS A 791 23.37 -6.82 -14.74
N TRP A 792 22.90 -6.71 -13.50
CA TRP A 792 22.88 -7.82 -12.57
C TRP A 792 22.04 -8.99 -13.10
N VAL A 793 20.82 -8.72 -13.58
CA VAL A 793 19.94 -9.76 -14.16
C VAL A 793 20.55 -10.37 -15.42
N LYS A 794 21.11 -9.57 -16.33
CA LYS A 794 21.84 -10.06 -17.53
C LYS A 794 22.87 -11.12 -17.17
N ASN A 795 23.71 -10.81 -16.17
CA ASN A 795 24.71 -11.75 -15.67
C ASN A 795 24.06 -13.00 -15.05
N ALA A 796 22.97 -12.84 -14.29
CA ALA A 796 22.29 -13.95 -13.62
C ALA A 796 21.61 -14.93 -14.58
N ILE A 797 21.13 -14.46 -15.74
CA ILE A 797 20.51 -15.29 -16.78
C ILE A 797 21.50 -15.76 -17.85
N GLY A 798 22.76 -15.30 -17.81
CA GLY A 798 23.81 -15.66 -18.77
C GLY A 798 23.65 -15.01 -20.14
N ALA A 799 23.08 -13.81 -20.20
CA ALA A 799 22.79 -13.06 -21.43
C ALA A 799 23.80 -11.95 -21.75
#